data_AF-A0A3D5LHJ5-F1
#
_entry.id   AF-A0A3D5LHJ5-F1
#
_cell.length_a   1.000
_cell.length_b   1.000
_cell.length_c   1.000
_cell.angle_alpha   90.00
_cell.angle_beta   90.00
_cell.angle_gamma   90.00
#
_symmetry.space_group_name_H-M   'P 1'
#
loop_
_entity.id
_entity.type
_entity.pdbx_description
1 polymer ?
#
loop_
_entity_poly.entity_id
_entity_poly.type
_entity_poly.pdbx_seq_one_letter_code
_entity_poly.pdbx_strand_id
1 'polypeptide(L)'
;TVKDKIEYTKVDVKDEIKSAAEVAPAEDAEVDNVEVEAVIQDTVETVDSTCTPSKVGAGDVDTSNFPKASVGGSTKVDIAQAAVTASAKRVGYRATGNEGETVPSTATKEPKSSETTAPKSSETTTPSEGSSETTGGQGTGGGQNSGSGNSGSGESTGNQNGTPGDKTDGTETKPDDTKPDKYEITIVHMFYKNDGKTKADKADEKETVTVAKDAKTVSSAKTYDGYKASNGTTFTIQNGAKEYTIMWVATAADKATYKVTHNFFQADGKTKAEESKSEDITVDATSTEIQASSYEAQGYKLAEGSTKIKVAAGTTAYTLNWVKAAAAASASVTVPQTAALYNSTINNANTIGLTATLTDAGNIITNITWASSNEKVVKVSNGAKTGCTLTAVGKGSATVTGTITYLSKPGDTKTTASDKKITCTVTVNDFTGNTTTQLKDKSGRTLYKDSECKKPATVADYNANGTYYTEPVYTGWQTIDGKVYYYTSNHQRVTGSQVISGISYNFGSDGALQQGSGKNGIDVSSHQGNIDWASVKAAGINFAIIRVGYRGSQTGALVEDSCFKKNIQGATANGINVGVYFFTQATTEAEAVEEASMALTLCSGYNLSYPIFVDTENGSGAARANGLDKGTRTACVAAFCKTIANGGRKAGVYASKSWYNNKIDASAFSNYFIWVAQYNTTCNYKGKYNMWQYSSKGSVPGIKGNVDVNIAY
;
A
#
# COMPACT_ATOMS: atom_id res chain seq x y z
N THR A 1 84.84 42.73 -40.52
CA THR A 1 85.21 41.51 -39.79
C THR A 1 84.47 41.51 -38.47
N VAL A 2 83.40 40.72 -38.34
CA VAL A 2 82.68 40.55 -37.06
C VAL A 2 83.44 39.51 -36.24
N LYS A 3 83.43 39.63 -34.91
CA LYS A 3 84.10 38.65 -34.04
C LYS A 3 83.23 37.40 -33.91
N ASP A 4 83.73 36.27 -34.42
CA ASP A 4 83.21 34.96 -34.03
C ASP A 4 83.49 34.72 -32.53
N LYS A 5 82.57 34.00 -31.88
CA LYS A 5 82.41 33.86 -30.42
C LYS A 5 82.08 35.16 -29.65
N ILE A 6 80.83 35.24 -29.21
CA ILE A 6 80.48 35.78 -27.89
C ILE A 6 80.64 34.62 -26.90
N GLU A 7 81.51 34.74 -25.90
CA GLU A 7 81.60 33.76 -24.81
C GLU A 7 80.73 34.23 -23.64
N TYR A 8 79.69 33.45 -23.32
CA TYR A 8 78.72 33.77 -22.27
C TYR A 8 79.28 33.37 -20.89
N THR A 9 79.86 34.32 -20.18
CA THR A 9 80.39 34.09 -18.82
C THR A 9 79.26 33.80 -17.84
N LYS A 10 79.34 32.66 -17.13
CA LYS A 10 78.35 32.28 -16.13
C LYS A 10 78.55 33.05 -14.82
N VAL A 11 77.90 34.20 -14.67
CA VAL A 11 77.93 35.01 -13.45
C VAL A 11 77.02 34.41 -12.37
N ASP A 12 77.49 34.36 -11.12
CA ASP A 12 76.75 33.82 -9.97
C ASP A 12 75.89 34.92 -9.31
N VAL A 13 74.89 35.42 -10.04
CA VAL A 13 74.00 36.53 -9.65
C VAL A 13 72.91 36.14 -8.63
N LYS A 14 73.34 35.60 -7.48
CA LYS A 14 72.42 35.21 -6.38
C LYS A 14 71.58 36.37 -5.84
N ASP A 15 72.08 37.60 -5.95
CA ASP A 15 71.44 38.80 -5.40
C ASP A 15 70.67 39.64 -6.45
N GLU A 16 70.61 39.21 -7.73
CA GLU A 16 69.77 39.88 -8.76
C GLU A 16 68.44 39.13 -9.05
N ILE A 17 68.17 38.00 -8.39
CA ILE A 17 66.92 37.25 -8.57
C ILE A 17 65.83 37.85 -7.68
N LYS A 18 64.79 38.45 -8.28
CA LYS A 18 63.56 38.87 -7.56
C LYS A 18 63.06 37.69 -6.70
N SER A 19 62.91 37.87 -5.38
CA SER A 19 62.14 36.92 -4.60
C SER A 19 60.67 36.94 -5.05
N ALA A 20 59.88 35.92 -4.69
CA ALA A 20 58.45 35.89 -5.02
C ALA A 20 57.62 37.01 -4.36
N ALA A 21 58.22 37.81 -3.46
CA ALA A 21 57.65 39.03 -2.88
C ALA A 21 58.10 40.33 -3.60
N GLU A 22 59.09 40.24 -4.50
CA GLU A 22 59.67 41.38 -5.25
C GLU A 22 59.36 41.30 -6.75
N VAL A 23 58.57 40.31 -7.18
CA VAL A 23 57.72 40.44 -8.37
C VAL A 23 56.70 41.52 -8.06
N ALA A 24 57.10 42.77 -8.29
CA ALA A 24 56.24 43.93 -8.16
C ALA A 24 54.94 43.65 -8.94
N PRO A 25 53.75 43.85 -8.33
CA PRO A 25 52.52 43.90 -9.08
C PRO A 25 52.67 44.92 -10.22
N ALA A 26 52.00 44.67 -11.34
CA ALA A 26 51.89 45.68 -12.39
C ALA A 26 51.42 47.01 -11.76
N GLU A 27 52.00 48.15 -12.16
CA GLU A 27 51.75 49.46 -11.53
C GLU A 27 50.26 49.87 -11.46
N ASP A 28 49.38 49.21 -12.24
CA ASP A 28 47.92 49.26 -12.09
C ASP A 28 47.39 48.83 -10.70
N ALA A 29 48.22 48.24 -9.80
CA ALA A 29 47.80 47.78 -8.46
C ALA A 29 47.92 48.84 -7.34
N GLU A 30 48.68 49.94 -7.53
CA GLU A 30 48.89 50.95 -6.48
C GLU A 30 47.95 52.18 -6.58
N VAL A 31 47.22 52.36 -7.69
CA VAL A 31 46.41 53.59 -7.93
C VAL A 31 45.02 53.32 -8.51
N ASP A 32 44.26 52.41 -7.89
CA ASP A 32 42.87 52.71 -7.46
C ASP A 32 42.29 51.54 -6.63
N ASN A 33 41.52 51.87 -5.59
CA ASN A 33 40.70 51.00 -4.72
C ASN A 33 40.83 49.47 -4.86
N VAL A 34 41.61 48.84 -3.96
CA VAL A 34 41.59 47.41 -3.54
C VAL A 34 40.63 46.49 -4.32
N GLU A 35 40.90 46.24 -5.60
CA GLU A 35 40.20 45.17 -6.32
C GLU A 35 40.74 43.85 -5.77
N VAL A 36 39.83 43.01 -5.26
CA VAL A 36 40.17 41.65 -4.86
C VAL A 36 40.62 40.90 -6.11
N GLU A 37 41.92 40.65 -6.24
CA GLU A 37 42.47 39.81 -7.29
C GLU A 37 41.64 38.53 -7.41
N ALA A 38 41.12 38.28 -8.60
CA ALA A 38 40.04 37.33 -8.79
C ALA A 38 40.47 35.92 -8.39
N VAL A 39 40.05 35.49 -7.20
CA VAL A 39 40.00 34.07 -6.84
C VAL A 39 38.92 33.47 -7.75
N ILE A 40 39.37 32.83 -8.83
CA ILE A 40 38.49 32.19 -9.80
C ILE A 40 37.87 30.95 -9.13
N GLN A 41 36.73 31.18 -8.49
CA GLN A 41 35.84 30.14 -8.00
C GLN A 41 34.94 29.67 -9.15
N ASP A 42 34.65 28.38 -9.20
CA ASP A 42 33.69 27.80 -10.13
C ASP A 42 32.31 28.45 -9.92
N THR A 43 31.75 29.03 -10.98
CA THR A 43 30.40 29.64 -10.94
C THR A 43 29.30 28.57 -11.05
N VAL A 44 29.68 27.37 -11.50
CA VAL A 44 28.83 26.18 -11.59
C VAL A 44 29.64 24.95 -11.18
N GLU A 45 29.02 24.08 -10.40
CA GLU A 45 29.58 22.82 -9.91
C GLU A 45 30.23 21.95 -11.01
N THR A 46 31.37 21.35 -10.70
CA THR A 46 31.98 20.30 -11.55
C THR A 46 31.23 18.98 -11.32
N VAL A 47 30.60 18.42 -12.36
CA VAL A 47 29.83 17.16 -12.28
C VAL A 47 30.19 16.20 -13.41
N ASP A 48 30.11 14.90 -13.13
CA ASP A 48 30.38 13.85 -14.11
C ASP A 48 29.46 13.96 -15.34
N SER A 49 30.01 13.66 -16.50
CA SER A 49 29.34 13.82 -17.79
C SER A 49 28.49 12.59 -18.10
N THR A 50 27.20 12.61 -17.73
CA THR A 50 26.27 11.48 -17.90
C THR A 50 25.12 11.82 -18.84
N CYS A 51 24.69 10.82 -19.61
CA CYS A 51 23.48 10.86 -20.43
C CYS A 51 22.65 9.63 -20.04
N THR A 52 21.61 9.84 -19.23
CA THR A 52 20.88 8.76 -18.56
C THR A 52 19.40 8.78 -18.96
N PRO A 53 18.96 7.93 -19.91
CA PRO A 53 17.55 7.68 -20.15
C PRO A 53 16.93 6.96 -18.96
N SER A 54 15.82 7.48 -18.44
CA SER A 54 15.10 6.79 -17.36
C SER A 54 14.37 5.58 -17.93
N LYS A 55 14.76 4.39 -17.50
CA LYS A 55 14.06 3.13 -17.80
C LYS A 55 12.74 3.11 -17.02
N VAL A 56 11.62 2.96 -17.72
CA VAL A 56 10.27 2.87 -17.14
C VAL A 56 9.57 1.57 -17.54
N GLY A 57 8.66 1.10 -16.70
CA GLY A 57 7.88 -0.12 -16.96
C GLY A 57 6.57 0.16 -17.69
N ALA A 58 5.95 -0.90 -18.20
CA ALA A 58 4.58 -0.83 -18.73
C ALA A 58 3.56 -0.28 -17.72
N GLY A 59 3.82 -0.45 -16.41
CA GLY A 59 3.01 0.13 -15.34
C GLY A 59 3.05 1.65 -15.26
N ASP A 60 4.02 2.33 -15.88
CA ASP A 60 4.21 3.79 -15.86
C ASP A 60 3.58 4.50 -17.07
N VAL A 61 3.26 3.73 -18.13
CA VAL A 61 2.62 4.19 -19.36
C VAL A 61 1.21 4.70 -19.06
N ASP A 62 0.80 5.80 -19.70
CA ASP A 62 -0.60 6.19 -19.75
C ASP A 62 -1.38 5.24 -20.68
N THR A 63 -2.27 4.46 -20.09
CA THR A 63 -3.14 3.49 -20.77
C THR A 63 -4.62 3.90 -20.71
N SER A 64 -4.91 5.15 -20.34
CA SER A 64 -6.28 5.66 -20.12
C SER A 64 -7.20 5.55 -21.34
N ASN A 65 -6.63 5.58 -22.55
CA ASN A 65 -7.33 5.47 -23.83
C ASN A 65 -7.25 4.07 -24.48
N PHE A 66 -6.69 3.07 -23.80
CA PHE A 66 -6.52 1.72 -24.34
C PHE A 66 -7.81 0.89 -24.26
N PRO A 67 -7.98 -0.11 -25.15
CA PRO A 67 -9.08 -1.03 -25.01
C PRO A 67 -8.89 -1.84 -23.72
N LYS A 68 -10.00 -2.20 -23.07
CA LYS A 68 -9.99 -3.04 -21.88
C LYS A 68 -11.16 -4.01 -21.97
N ALA A 69 -10.85 -5.30 -21.88
CA ALA A 69 -11.90 -6.32 -21.78
C ALA A 69 -12.62 -6.20 -20.43
N SER A 70 -13.92 -6.49 -20.40
CA SER A 70 -14.74 -6.39 -19.19
C SER A 70 -15.82 -7.48 -19.17
N VAL A 71 -16.35 -7.73 -17.98
CA VAL A 71 -17.52 -8.57 -17.74
C VAL A 71 -18.56 -7.76 -16.96
N GLY A 72 -19.84 -8.01 -17.21
CA GLY A 72 -20.95 -7.22 -16.67
C GLY A 72 -22.18 -8.05 -16.32
N GLY A 73 -22.98 -7.51 -15.38
CA GLY A 73 -24.15 -8.18 -14.82
C GLY A 73 -23.82 -9.53 -14.14
N SER A 74 -24.85 -10.25 -13.76
CA SER A 74 -24.73 -11.64 -13.33
C SER A 74 -26.01 -12.41 -13.65
N THR A 75 -25.89 -13.73 -13.79
CA THR A 75 -27.02 -14.64 -13.97
C THR A 75 -26.78 -15.86 -13.11
N LYS A 76 -27.71 -16.10 -12.17
CA LYS A 76 -27.69 -17.22 -11.23
C LYS A 76 -28.72 -18.27 -11.66
N VAL A 77 -28.32 -19.54 -11.63
CA VAL A 77 -29.17 -20.70 -11.89
C VAL A 77 -29.09 -21.64 -10.70
N ASP A 78 -30.23 -21.86 -10.06
CA ASP A 78 -30.37 -22.75 -8.90
C ASP A 78 -30.71 -24.20 -9.32
N ILE A 79 -30.17 -25.14 -8.55
CA ILE A 79 -30.26 -26.59 -8.75
C ILE A 79 -30.78 -27.18 -7.43
N ALA A 80 -32.11 -27.16 -7.27
CA ALA A 80 -32.79 -27.64 -6.07
C ALA A 80 -32.96 -29.17 -6.09
N GLN A 81 -32.74 -29.83 -4.95
CA GLN A 81 -32.87 -31.29 -4.79
C GLN A 81 -33.50 -31.70 -3.45
N ALA A 82 -33.98 -32.94 -3.40
CA ALA A 82 -34.56 -33.53 -2.20
C ALA A 82 -33.50 -33.74 -1.09
N ALA A 83 -33.94 -33.60 0.17
CA ALA A 83 -33.06 -33.73 1.33
C ALA A 83 -32.47 -35.15 1.48
N VAL A 84 -31.30 -35.23 2.13
CA VAL A 84 -30.62 -36.50 2.39
C VAL A 84 -31.37 -37.26 3.49
N THR A 85 -32.24 -38.18 3.09
CA THR A 85 -32.86 -39.15 4.00
C THR A 85 -31.83 -40.17 4.46
N ALA A 86 -31.05 -39.81 5.49
CA ALA A 86 -30.16 -40.74 6.19
C ALA A 86 -30.97 -41.92 6.76
N SER A 87 -30.86 -43.07 6.11
CA SER A 87 -31.62 -44.28 6.39
C SER A 87 -31.03 -45.04 7.59
N ALA A 88 -31.37 -44.58 8.79
CA ALA A 88 -31.05 -45.30 10.02
C ALA A 88 -31.64 -46.73 9.97
N LYS A 89 -30.76 -47.74 10.04
CA LYS A 89 -31.17 -49.15 10.15
C LYS A 89 -31.95 -49.34 11.44
N ARG A 90 -33.13 -49.98 11.36
CA ARG A 90 -33.85 -50.48 12.55
C ARG A 90 -32.97 -51.44 13.34
N VAL A 91 -32.82 -51.19 14.64
CA VAL A 91 -32.40 -52.17 15.65
C VAL A 91 -33.36 -51.96 16.82
N GLY A 92 -34.07 -53.02 17.23
CA GLY A 92 -35.25 -52.88 18.09
C GLY A 92 -34.97 -52.72 19.59
N TYR A 93 -35.99 -52.23 20.29
CA TYR A 93 -36.07 -52.11 21.74
C TYR A 93 -35.58 -53.33 22.53
N ARG A 94 -34.88 -53.05 23.64
CA ARG A 94 -35.14 -53.66 24.96
C ARG A 94 -34.60 -52.75 26.07
N ALA A 95 -35.40 -52.55 27.12
CA ALA A 95 -34.90 -52.05 28.39
C ALA A 95 -34.36 -53.23 29.22
N THR A 96 -33.34 -53.00 30.03
CA THR A 96 -32.67 -54.04 30.83
C THR A 96 -32.58 -53.65 32.30
N GLY A 97 -33.22 -54.42 33.17
CA GLY A 97 -32.77 -54.58 34.56
C GLY A 97 -31.61 -55.59 34.60
N ASN A 98 -30.84 -55.58 35.70
CA ASN A 98 -29.70 -56.48 35.88
C ASN A 98 -30.15 -57.94 36.11
N GLU A 99 -29.45 -58.90 35.49
CA GLU A 99 -28.51 -59.85 36.14
C GLU A 99 -28.04 -60.92 35.13
N GLY A 100 -26.98 -61.68 35.47
CA GLY A 100 -26.74 -63.02 34.89
C GLY A 100 -25.96 -63.14 33.57
N GLU A 101 -24.64 -63.24 33.69
CA GLU A 101 -23.59 -63.64 32.72
C GLU A 101 -23.88 -64.56 31.49
N THR A 102 -22.95 -64.45 30.52
CA THR A 102 -22.54 -65.40 29.46
C THR A 102 -23.23 -65.41 28.08
N VAL A 103 -22.46 -65.91 27.10
CA VAL A 103 -22.39 -65.66 25.64
C VAL A 103 -21.63 -66.88 25.05
N PRO A 104 -21.81 -67.39 23.78
CA PRO A 104 -22.09 -66.65 22.53
C PRO A 104 -23.07 -67.26 21.48
N SER A 105 -23.49 -66.39 20.52
CA SER A 105 -23.54 -66.51 19.03
C SER A 105 -23.82 -67.85 18.30
N THR A 106 -24.38 -67.92 17.08
CA THR A 106 -24.55 -66.94 15.96
C THR A 106 -25.92 -67.08 15.25
N ALA A 107 -26.24 -66.17 14.31
CA ALA A 107 -27.54 -66.10 13.60
C ALA A 107 -27.48 -66.53 12.10
N THR A 108 -28.66 -66.68 11.48
CA THR A 108 -28.85 -67.21 10.10
C THR A 108 -29.37 -66.13 9.11
N LYS A 109 -29.32 -66.44 7.80
CA LYS A 109 -29.77 -65.66 6.62
C LYS A 109 -31.22 -65.16 6.66
N GLU A 110 -31.58 -64.25 5.73
CA GLU A 110 -32.79 -64.27 4.84
C GLU A 110 -32.65 -63.20 3.68
N PRO A 111 -33.50 -63.16 2.61
CA PRO A 111 -33.12 -62.62 1.27
C PRO A 111 -33.94 -61.42 0.69
N LYS A 112 -34.38 -61.48 -0.59
CA LYS A 112 -34.75 -60.37 -1.52
C LYS A 112 -36.25 -60.27 -1.91
N SER A 113 -36.70 -59.06 -2.27
CA SER A 113 -37.59 -58.68 -3.41
C SER A 113 -37.63 -57.12 -3.48
N SER A 114 -37.79 -56.35 -4.57
CA SER A 114 -38.31 -56.42 -5.96
C SER A 114 -39.78 -55.99 -6.15
N GLU A 115 -40.02 -54.87 -6.85
CA GLU A 115 -41.35 -54.32 -7.17
C GLU A 115 -41.33 -53.48 -8.48
N THR A 116 -42.47 -53.14 -9.10
CA THR A 116 -42.56 -52.56 -10.46
C THR A 116 -43.76 -51.62 -10.68
N THR A 117 -43.63 -50.65 -11.60
CA THR A 117 -44.68 -49.86 -12.30
C THR A 117 -45.41 -48.72 -11.58
N ALA A 118 -45.95 -47.78 -12.38
CA ALA A 118 -46.65 -46.53 -12.00
C ALA A 118 -47.93 -46.34 -12.86
N PRO A 119 -48.78 -45.32 -12.61
CA PRO A 119 -49.13 -44.38 -13.70
C PRO A 119 -49.47 -42.90 -13.31
N LYS A 120 -49.73 -42.13 -14.39
CA LYS A 120 -50.34 -40.78 -14.62
C LYS A 120 -51.58 -40.42 -13.76
N SER A 121 -52.09 -39.16 -13.64
CA SER A 121 -51.68 -37.76 -14.01
C SER A 121 -52.48 -36.72 -13.13
N SER A 122 -52.92 -35.47 -13.42
CA SER A 122 -53.23 -34.66 -14.63
C SER A 122 -53.32 -33.12 -14.38
N GLU A 123 -53.55 -32.37 -15.48
CA GLU A 123 -54.12 -31.01 -15.76
C GLU A 123 -55.14 -30.34 -14.78
N THR A 124 -55.49 -29.03 -14.80
CA THR A 124 -55.01 -27.74 -15.40
C THR A 124 -55.93 -26.57 -14.92
N THR A 125 -55.47 -25.29 -14.88
CA THR A 125 -56.18 -23.98 -15.17
C THR A 125 -55.68 -22.76 -14.35
N THR A 126 -55.94 -21.55 -14.86
CA THR A 126 -55.56 -20.18 -14.38
C THR A 126 -56.82 -19.34 -14.05
N PRO A 127 -56.78 -18.19 -13.31
CA PRO A 127 -56.68 -16.86 -14.01
C PRO A 127 -56.26 -15.58 -13.20
N SER A 128 -55.98 -14.48 -13.95
CA SER A 128 -56.26 -13.03 -13.70
C SER A 128 -55.61 -12.20 -12.56
N GLU A 129 -55.77 -10.87 -12.64
CA GLU A 129 -54.98 -9.80 -11.97
C GLU A 129 -55.80 -8.78 -11.11
N GLY A 130 -55.12 -8.07 -10.20
CA GLY A 130 -55.40 -6.70 -9.68
C GLY A 130 -56.35 -6.53 -8.47
N SER A 131 -56.34 -5.42 -7.69
CA SER A 131 -55.33 -4.36 -7.39
C SER A 131 -55.89 -3.30 -6.39
N SER A 132 -55.04 -2.67 -5.52
CA SER A 132 -55.34 -1.50 -4.64
C SER A 132 -56.28 -1.78 -3.43
N GLU A 133 -56.13 -1.30 -2.18
CA GLU A 133 -55.68 -0.01 -1.55
C GLU A 133 -56.65 1.18 -1.74
N THR A 134 -56.95 2.08 -0.78
CA THR A 134 -56.69 2.24 0.69
C THR A 134 -57.67 3.28 1.29
N THR A 135 -57.66 3.51 2.63
CA THR A 135 -57.77 4.83 3.38
C THR A 135 -58.61 4.79 4.68
N GLY A 136 -58.47 5.81 5.54
CA GLY A 136 -59.27 6.07 6.75
C GLY A 136 -58.83 7.34 7.51
N GLY A 137 -59.47 7.65 8.66
CA GLY A 137 -59.03 8.68 9.62
C GLY A 137 -60.12 9.68 10.10
N GLN A 138 -59.91 10.33 11.26
CA GLN A 138 -60.39 11.67 11.72
C GLN A 138 -60.23 11.84 13.27
N GLY A 139 -60.40 13.05 13.83
CA GLY A 139 -60.36 13.28 15.29
C GLY A 139 -60.64 14.71 15.81
N THR A 140 -60.58 14.85 17.15
CA THR A 140 -60.47 16.08 18.02
C THR A 140 -61.55 17.19 17.99
N GLY A 141 -62.09 17.58 19.18
CA GLY A 141 -62.53 18.97 19.45
C GLY A 141 -63.60 19.30 20.53
N GLY A 142 -63.19 19.62 21.78
CA GLY A 142 -63.81 20.66 22.67
C GLY A 142 -65.10 20.40 23.50
N GLY A 143 -65.23 21.07 24.68
CA GLY A 143 -66.51 21.29 25.42
C GLY A 143 -66.49 21.23 26.97
N GLN A 144 -66.63 22.34 27.69
CA GLN A 144 -66.47 22.50 29.17
C GLN A 144 -67.70 22.17 30.08
N ASN A 145 -67.42 21.82 31.36
CA ASN A 145 -67.90 22.48 32.62
C ASN A 145 -68.65 21.64 33.71
N SER A 146 -68.62 22.13 34.96
CA SER A 146 -69.10 21.60 36.26
C SER A 146 -68.10 20.66 36.97
N GLY A 147 -67.61 20.86 38.22
CA GLY A 147 -67.84 21.90 39.25
C GLY A 147 -68.86 21.46 40.34
N SER A 148 -68.63 21.59 41.66
CA SER A 148 -67.45 22.00 42.47
C SER A 148 -67.59 21.50 43.94
N GLY A 149 -66.58 21.61 44.80
CA GLY A 149 -66.66 21.28 46.24
C GLY A 149 -65.34 21.44 47.01
N ASN A 150 -65.36 21.82 48.29
CA ASN A 150 -64.18 22.29 49.05
C ASN A 150 -64.19 21.94 50.55
N SER A 151 -63.00 21.61 51.10
CA SER A 151 -62.48 21.71 52.50
C SER A 151 -63.32 21.41 53.75
N GLY A 152 -62.66 20.77 54.73
CA GLY A 152 -63.02 20.71 56.17
C GLY A 152 -63.05 19.26 56.69
N SER A 153 -62.29 18.79 57.70
CA SER A 153 -61.91 19.30 59.04
C SER A 153 -63.03 19.21 60.09
N GLY A 154 -62.88 18.38 61.13
CA GLY A 154 -63.82 18.34 62.27
C GLY A 154 -63.73 17.08 63.13
N GLU A 155 -63.38 17.26 64.40
CA GLU A 155 -63.11 16.23 65.41
C GLU A 155 -64.34 15.50 66.03
N SER A 156 -64.13 14.24 66.41
CA SER A 156 -64.42 13.65 67.75
C SER A 156 -65.86 13.40 68.26
N THR A 157 -65.92 12.55 69.29
CA THR A 157 -67.08 12.07 70.09
C THR A 157 -68.11 11.17 69.36
N GLY A 158 -68.76 10.19 70.02
CA GLY A 158 -68.44 9.60 71.33
C GLY A 158 -69.59 8.78 71.98
N ASN A 159 -69.27 7.55 72.41
CA ASN A 159 -69.95 6.74 73.45
C ASN A 159 -71.39 6.21 73.26
N GLN A 160 -71.70 5.24 74.15
CA GLN A 160 -72.97 4.56 74.49
C GLN A 160 -73.40 3.42 73.54
N ASN A 161 -73.62 2.14 73.93
CA ASN A 161 -73.88 1.40 75.20
C ASN A 161 -75.38 1.09 75.48
N GLY A 162 -75.65 -0.11 76.02
CA GLY A 162 -76.98 -0.72 76.21
C GLY A 162 -76.96 -2.19 75.74
N THR A 163 -76.96 -3.26 76.57
CA THR A 163 -77.28 -3.41 78.02
C THR A 163 -78.79 -3.22 78.27
N PRO A 164 -79.50 -3.99 79.16
CA PRO A 164 -79.07 -4.81 80.31
C PRO A 164 -79.45 -6.32 80.18
N GLY A 165 -79.39 -7.22 81.18
CA GLY A 165 -79.05 -7.24 82.62
C GLY A 165 -79.55 -8.56 83.23
N ASP A 166 -79.47 -8.87 84.53
CA ASP A 166 -78.70 -8.34 85.67
C ASP A 166 -78.52 -9.50 86.69
N LYS A 167 -77.80 -9.27 87.80
CA LYS A 167 -77.49 -10.25 88.85
C LYS A 167 -78.70 -10.57 89.73
N THR A 168 -78.68 -11.73 90.40
CA THR A 168 -78.77 -11.75 91.88
C THR A 168 -78.18 -13.04 92.47
N ASP A 169 -77.90 -13.00 93.77
CA ASP A 169 -77.29 -14.06 94.58
C ASP A 169 -78.39 -14.88 95.31
N GLY A 170 -78.08 -16.08 95.80
CA GLY A 170 -79.05 -16.95 96.49
C GLY A 170 -78.52 -18.33 96.89
N THR A 171 -78.51 -18.60 98.21
CA THR A 171 -77.91 -19.79 98.84
C THR A 171 -78.91 -20.90 99.21
N GLU A 172 -78.39 -22.12 99.37
CA GLU A 172 -78.95 -23.28 100.10
C GLU A 172 -80.29 -23.90 99.65
N THR A 173 -80.25 -25.17 99.19
CA THR A 173 -80.71 -26.36 99.96
C THR A 173 -80.61 -27.67 99.15
N LYS A 174 -80.58 -28.83 99.84
CA LYS A 174 -80.82 -30.18 99.27
C LYS A 174 -82.13 -30.72 99.88
N PRO A 175 -83.15 -31.08 99.07
CA PRO A 175 -83.53 -32.49 98.79
C PRO A 175 -83.95 -32.69 97.30
N ASP A 176 -84.28 -33.87 96.76
CA ASP A 176 -83.95 -35.30 97.01
C ASP A 176 -84.21 -36.11 95.70
N ASP A 177 -83.98 -37.42 95.67
CA ASP A 177 -83.93 -38.25 94.44
C ASP A 177 -85.18 -38.31 93.53
N THR A 178 -84.97 -38.31 92.21
CA THR A 178 -85.75 -39.12 91.24
C THR A 178 -84.94 -39.37 89.95
N LYS A 179 -84.96 -40.61 89.44
CA LYS A 179 -84.03 -41.12 88.38
C LYS A 179 -84.77 -41.43 87.04
N PRO A 180 -84.11 -41.86 85.93
CA PRO A 180 -84.17 -41.11 84.67
C PRO A 180 -84.64 -41.93 83.45
N ASP A 181 -84.67 -41.35 82.24
CA ASP A 181 -84.80 -42.10 80.98
C ASP A 181 -84.16 -41.41 79.74
N LYS A 182 -82.84 -41.58 79.58
CA LYS A 182 -82.06 -41.28 78.36
C LYS A 182 -80.92 -42.30 78.22
N TYR A 183 -80.35 -42.45 77.02
CA TYR A 183 -79.16 -43.28 76.82
C TYR A 183 -78.22 -42.70 75.75
N GLU A 184 -76.99 -43.22 75.68
CA GLU A 184 -75.93 -42.71 74.80
C GLU A 184 -75.55 -43.71 73.71
N ILE A 185 -75.22 -43.17 72.55
CA ILE A 185 -74.74 -43.90 71.37
C ILE A 185 -73.45 -43.25 70.89
N THR A 186 -72.42 -44.04 70.60
CA THR A 186 -71.17 -43.57 70.02
C THR A 186 -71.24 -43.55 68.49
N ILE A 187 -70.68 -42.54 67.86
CA ILE A 187 -70.38 -42.51 66.42
C ILE A 187 -68.87 -42.48 66.24
N VAL A 188 -68.35 -43.30 65.32
CA VAL A 188 -66.93 -43.38 64.96
C VAL A 188 -66.76 -42.83 63.53
N HIS A 189 -65.87 -41.86 63.34
CA HIS A 189 -65.50 -41.35 62.03
C HIS A 189 -64.19 -41.99 61.59
N MET A 190 -64.19 -42.67 60.45
CA MET A 190 -63.01 -43.33 59.89
C MET A 190 -62.65 -42.71 58.53
N PHE A 191 -61.35 -42.49 58.28
CA PHE A 191 -60.88 -41.76 57.10
C PHE A 191 -60.17 -42.66 56.09
N TYR A 192 -60.43 -42.42 54.80
CA TYR A 192 -59.98 -43.23 53.67
C TYR A 192 -59.45 -42.35 52.54
N LYS A 193 -58.51 -42.88 51.76
CA LYS A 193 -58.01 -42.26 50.52
C LYS A 193 -59.11 -42.30 49.44
N ASN A 194 -58.91 -41.59 48.33
CA ASN A 194 -59.91 -41.45 47.27
C ASN A 194 -60.25 -42.78 46.54
N ASP A 195 -59.48 -43.85 46.78
CA ASP A 195 -59.84 -45.21 46.36
C ASP A 195 -61.03 -45.81 47.14
N GLY A 196 -61.45 -45.16 48.23
CA GLY A 196 -62.54 -45.58 49.12
C GLY A 196 -62.25 -46.85 49.93
N LYS A 197 -61.00 -47.32 49.97
CA LYS A 197 -60.60 -48.63 50.51
C LYS A 197 -59.37 -48.57 51.40
N THR A 198 -58.35 -47.84 50.97
CA THR A 198 -57.11 -47.66 51.74
C THR A 198 -57.37 -46.64 52.84
N LYS A 199 -57.04 -46.98 54.08
CA LYS A 199 -57.18 -46.04 55.20
C LYS A 199 -56.28 -44.82 54.99
N ALA A 200 -56.80 -43.63 55.27
CA ALA A 200 -56.01 -42.41 55.25
C ALA A 200 -55.16 -42.30 56.52
N ASP A 201 -54.10 -41.50 56.44
CA ASP A 201 -53.16 -41.30 57.55
C ASP A 201 -53.75 -40.41 58.68
N LYS A 202 -54.99 -39.92 58.51
CA LYS A 202 -55.79 -39.23 59.54
C LYS A 202 -56.46 -40.26 60.46
N ALA A 203 -56.19 -40.14 61.77
CA ALA A 203 -56.75 -41.00 62.80
C ALA A 203 -58.28 -40.93 62.91
N ASP A 204 -58.89 -42.02 63.37
CA ASP A 204 -60.33 -42.11 63.61
C ASP A 204 -60.74 -41.23 64.81
N GLU A 205 -61.94 -40.64 64.75
CA GLU A 205 -62.49 -39.83 65.84
C GLU A 205 -63.76 -40.48 66.41
N LYS A 206 -64.00 -40.38 67.72
CA LYS A 206 -65.26 -40.79 68.35
C LYS A 206 -66.07 -39.59 68.85
N GLU A 207 -67.39 -39.68 68.74
CA GLU A 207 -68.39 -38.71 69.17
C GLU A 207 -69.45 -39.45 69.99
N THR A 208 -69.85 -38.93 71.16
CA THR A 208 -70.94 -39.51 71.96
C THR A 208 -72.20 -38.66 71.80
N VAL A 209 -73.28 -39.28 71.34
CA VAL A 209 -74.58 -38.63 71.11
C VAL A 209 -75.62 -39.19 72.08
N THR A 210 -76.09 -38.36 73.01
CA THR A 210 -77.18 -38.73 73.93
C THR A 210 -78.52 -38.64 73.23
N VAL A 211 -79.31 -39.71 73.27
CA VAL A 211 -80.63 -39.81 72.62
C VAL A 211 -81.75 -40.12 73.62
N ALA A 212 -82.99 -39.79 73.23
CA ALA A 212 -84.18 -40.20 73.96
C ALA A 212 -84.47 -41.70 73.78
N LYS A 213 -85.18 -42.29 74.74
CA LYS A 213 -85.46 -43.74 74.81
C LYS A 213 -86.22 -44.29 73.60
N ASP A 214 -87.00 -43.44 72.93
CA ASP A 214 -87.86 -43.69 71.78
C ASP A 214 -87.28 -43.17 70.45
N ALA A 215 -86.07 -42.59 70.46
CA ALA A 215 -85.43 -42.05 69.28
C ALA A 215 -85.20 -43.13 68.21
N LYS A 216 -85.65 -42.86 66.97
CA LYS A 216 -85.53 -43.79 65.84
C LYS A 216 -84.24 -43.61 65.02
N THR A 217 -83.54 -42.50 65.19
CA THR A 217 -82.34 -42.15 64.42
C THR A 217 -81.30 -41.45 65.28
N VAL A 218 -80.03 -41.67 64.96
CA VAL A 218 -78.87 -40.94 65.50
C VAL A 218 -78.13 -40.29 64.34
N SER A 219 -77.62 -39.08 64.53
CA SER A 219 -76.94 -38.30 63.50
C SER A 219 -75.69 -37.63 64.08
N SER A 220 -74.65 -37.54 63.27
CA SER A 220 -73.51 -36.65 63.53
C SER A 220 -73.69 -35.33 62.78
N ALA A 221 -73.29 -34.24 63.43
CA ALA A 221 -73.19 -32.92 62.80
C ALA A 221 -71.78 -32.62 62.24
N LYS A 222 -70.79 -33.50 62.45
CA LYS A 222 -69.41 -33.26 62.01
C LYS A 222 -69.25 -33.31 60.49
N THR A 223 -68.39 -32.43 59.98
CA THR A 223 -67.86 -32.40 58.61
C THR A 223 -66.33 -32.27 58.63
N TYR A 224 -65.68 -32.66 57.54
CA TYR A 224 -64.22 -32.61 57.43
C TYR A 224 -63.81 -32.17 56.02
N ASP A 225 -63.09 -31.05 55.91
CA ASP A 225 -62.66 -30.50 54.62
C ASP A 225 -61.74 -31.47 53.86
N GLY A 226 -61.94 -31.53 52.53
CA GLY A 226 -61.23 -32.47 51.66
C GLY A 226 -61.75 -33.91 51.70
N TYR A 227 -62.76 -34.22 52.53
CA TYR A 227 -63.37 -35.55 52.63
C TYR A 227 -64.89 -35.49 52.43
N LYS A 228 -65.47 -36.59 51.95
CA LYS A 228 -66.92 -36.77 51.80
C LYS A 228 -67.39 -38.04 52.51
N ALA A 229 -68.48 -37.93 53.29
CA ALA A 229 -69.13 -39.09 53.88
C ALA A 229 -69.67 -40.02 52.78
N SER A 230 -69.22 -41.28 52.79
CA SER A 230 -69.54 -42.30 51.79
C SER A 230 -70.85 -43.04 52.11
N ASN A 231 -71.14 -43.25 53.40
CA ASN A 231 -72.33 -43.95 53.89
C ASN A 231 -73.35 -43.03 54.59
N GLY A 232 -73.21 -41.71 54.44
CA GLY A 232 -74.04 -40.71 55.10
C GLY A 232 -73.65 -40.41 56.55
N THR A 233 -74.37 -39.51 57.20
CA THR A 233 -74.09 -39.05 58.59
C THR A 233 -75.24 -39.32 59.57
N THR A 234 -76.30 -40.00 59.12
CA THR A 234 -77.52 -40.33 59.89
C THR A 234 -77.83 -41.81 59.76
N PHE A 235 -78.11 -42.47 60.88
CA PHE A 235 -78.41 -43.90 60.97
C PHE A 235 -79.73 -44.16 61.71
N THR A 236 -80.47 -45.17 61.28
CA THR A 236 -81.65 -45.67 62.01
C THR A 236 -81.20 -46.53 63.18
N ILE A 237 -81.63 -46.18 64.40
CA ILE A 237 -81.20 -46.85 65.62
C ILE A 237 -81.79 -48.27 65.67
N GLN A 238 -80.90 -49.27 65.67
CA GLN A 238 -81.23 -50.68 65.86
C GLN A 238 -81.26 -51.03 67.35
N ASN A 239 -82.24 -51.84 67.75
CA ASN A 239 -82.43 -52.21 69.16
C ASN A 239 -81.17 -52.89 69.75
N GLY A 240 -80.64 -52.32 70.83
CA GLY A 240 -79.45 -52.81 71.53
C GLY A 240 -78.09 -52.34 70.98
N ALA A 241 -78.04 -51.68 69.82
CA ALA A 241 -76.80 -51.17 69.25
C ALA A 241 -76.34 -49.86 69.91
N LYS A 242 -75.06 -49.79 70.30
CA LYS A 242 -74.45 -48.64 71.02
C LYS A 242 -73.37 -47.89 70.25
N GLU A 243 -72.97 -48.35 69.07
CA GLU A 243 -71.94 -47.71 68.24
C GLU A 243 -72.29 -47.78 66.75
N TYR A 244 -72.03 -46.72 66.00
CA TYR A 244 -72.21 -46.59 64.54
C TYR A 244 -70.95 -45.98 63.90
N THR A 245 -70.76 -46.14 62.59
CA THR A 245 -69.53 -45.70 61.90
C THR A 245 -69.83 -44.89 60.64
N ILE A 246 -69.21 -43.71 60.51
CA ILE A 246 -69.21 -42.87 59.30
C ILE A 246 -67.86 -43.03 58.59
N MET A 247 -67.89 -43.37 57.31
CA MET A 247 -66.70 -43.49 56.45
C MET A 247 -66.51 -42.21 55.63
N TRP A 248 -65.37 -41.55 55.78
CA TRP A 248 -65.00 -40.32 55.09
C TRP A 248 -63.93 -40.61 54.02
N VAL A 249 -64.21 -40.28 52.77
CA VAL A 249 -63.34 -40.57 51.61
C VAL A 249 -62.75 -39.26 51.07
N ALA A 250 -61.43 -39.19 50.91
CA ALA A 250 -60.73 -38.01 50.39
C ALA A 250 -61.11 -37.69 48.94
N THR A 251 -61.19 -36.40 48.57
CA THR A 251 -61.73 -35.97 47.25
C THR A 251 -60.70 -35.76 46.14
N ALA A 252 -59.41 -35.63 46.48
CA ALA A 252 -58.33 -35.45 45.50
C ALA A 252 -57.71 -36.79 45.08
N ALA A 253 -57.33 -36.95 43.81
CA ALA A 253 -56.66 -38.16 43.32
C ALA A 253 -55.15 -38.14 43.62
N ASP A 254 -54.58 -39.30 43.93
CA ASP A 254 -53.13 -39.47 44.08
C ASP A 254 -52.41 -39.12 42.76
N LYS A 255 -51.24 -38.48 42.87
CA LYS A 255 -50.42 -38.04 41.73
C LYS A 255 -49.20 -38.93 41.54
N ALA A 256 -48.77 -39.09 40.29
CA ALA A 256 -47.52 -39.75 39.91
C ALA A 256 -46.68 -38.80 39.06
N THR A 257 -45.36 -38.79 39.30
CA THR A 257 -44.39 -37.96 38.56
C THR A 257 -43.44 -38.85 37.78
N TYR A 258 -43.23 -38.52 36.50
CA TYR A 258 -42.38 -39.27 35.57
C TYR A 258 -41.27 -38.37 35.01
N LYS A 259 -40.02 -38.83 35.07
CA LYS A 259 -38.87 -38.13 34.48
C LYS A 259 -38.75 -38.47 33.00
N VAL A 260 -38.74 -37.48 32.11
CA VAL A 260 -38.43 -37.68 30.69
C VAL A 260 -37.10 -37.00 30.35
N THR A 261 -36.14 -37.77 29.82
CA THR A 261 -34.83 -37.26 29.39
C THR A 261 -34.76 -37.17 27.87
N HIS A 262 -34.38 -36.00 27.35
CA HIS A 262 -34.25 -35.69 25.94
C HIS A 262 -32.77 -35.64 25.58
N ASN A 263 -32.30 -36.61 24.80
CA ASN A 263 -30.93 -36.64 24.28
C ASN A 263 -30.89 -36.03 22.88
N PHE A 264 -29.89 -35.19 22.60
CA PHE A 264 -29.75 -34.52 21.30
C PHE A 264 -28.52 -35.03 20.57
N PHE A 265 -28.71 -35.45 19.33
CA PHE A 265 -27.69 -35.99 18.44
C PHE A 265 -27.66 -35.24 17.12
N GLN A 266 -26.52 -35.31 16.43
CA GLN A 266 -26.35 -34.78 15.08
C GLN A 266 -27.12 -35.65 14.07
N ALA A 267 -27.13 -35.23 12.80
CA ALA A 267 -27.81 -35.95 11.71
C ALA A 267 -27.26 -37.38 11.45
N ASP A 268 -26.13 -37.76 12.07
CA ASP A 268 -25.56 -39.10 12.04
C ASP A 268 -26.21 -40.09 13.04
N GLY A 269 -27.05 -39.59 13.97
CA GLY A 269 -27.69 -40.37 15.02
C GLY A 269 -26.74 -40.94 16.09
N LYS A 270 -25.51 -40.40 16.21
CA LYS A 270 -24.47 -40.94 17.09
C LYS A 270 -23.69 -39.85 17.83
N THR A 271 -23.28 -38.80 17.14
CA THR A 271 -22.53 -37.71 17.74
C THR A 271 -23.49 -36.84 18.55
N LYS A 272 -23.21 -36.62 19.83
CA LYS A 272 -24.02 -35.74 20.70
C LYS A 272 -23.99 -34.31 20.16
N ALA A 273 -25.16 -33.68 20.00
CA ALA A 273 -25.31 -32.32 19.47
C ALA A 273 -25.42 -31.26 20.57
N GLU A 274 -26.15 -31.57 21.64
CA GLU A 274 -26.36 -30.69 22.81
C GLU A 274 -26.41 -31.54 24.09
N GLU A 275 -26.29 -30.89 25.25
CA GLU A 275 -26.50 -31.55 26.53
C GLU A 275 -27.95 -32.03 26.71
N SER A 276 -28.09 -33.16 27.41
CA SER A 276 -29.39 -33.80 27.59
C SER A 276 -30.26 -32.99 28.55
N LYS A 277 -31.51 -32.72 28.15
CA LYS A 277 -32.48 -31.92 28.92
C LYS A 277 -33.44 -32.89 29.61
N SER A 278 -33.90 -32.60 30.82
CA SER A 278 -34.87 -33.44 31.53
C SER A 278 -36.06 -32.62 32.01
N GLU A 279 -37.24 -33.20 31.95
CA GLU A 279 -38.49 -32.66 32.47
C GLU A 279 -39.17 -33.67 33.42
N ASP A 280 -39.85 -33.17 34.44
CA ASP A 280 -40.59 -33.96 35.43
C ASP A 280 -42.10 -33.74 35.23
N ILE A 281 -42.79 -34.75 34.71
CA ILE A 281 -44.20 -34.67 34.28
C ILE A 281 -45.08 -35.29 35.36
N THR A 282 -45.89 -34.47 36.05
CA THR A 282 -46.81 -34.92 37.11
C THR A 282 -48.25 -35.01 36.60
N VAL A 283 -48.84 -36.20 36.71
CA VAL A 283 -50.22 -36.53 36.28
C VAL A 283 -50.96 -37.30 37.37
N ASP A 284 -52.24 -37.62 37.18
CA ASP A 284 -52.97 -38.54 38.06
C ASP A 284 -52.35 -39.94 38.01
N ALA A 285 -52.25 -40.63 39.15
CA ALA A 285 -51.60 -41.94 39.25
C ALA A 285 -52.29 -43.07 38.44
N THR A 286 -53.50 -42.81 37.94
CA THR A 286 -54.27 -43.68 37.04
C THR A 286 -54.03 -43.41 35.56
N SER A 287 -53.21 -42.41 35.21
CA SER A 287 -52.94 -42.01 33.82
C SER A 287 -52.17 -43.09 33.07
N THR A 288 -52.60 -43.42 31.85
CA THR A 288 -51.95 -44.43 30.99
C THR A 288 -51.00 -43.83 29.95
N GLU A 289 -51.02 -42.50 29.76
CA GLU A 289 -50.17 -41.77 28.83
C GLU A 289 -49.69 -40.44 29.45
N ILE A 290 -48.48 -40.00 29.10
CA ILE A 290 -47.91 -38.68 29.40
C ILE A 290 -47.48 -37.99 28.10
N GLN A 291 -47.44 -36.65 28.10
CA GLN A 291 -47.07 -35.85 26.94
C GLN A 291 -45.79 -35.07 27.22
N ALA A 292 -44.70 -35.45 26.57
CA ALA A 292 -43.39 -34.81 26.66
C ALA A 292 -43.26 -33.62 25.70
N SER A 293 -42.27 -32.75 25.95
CA SER A 293 -41.93 -31.60 25.11
C SER A 293 -41.41 -31.99 23.73
N SER A 294 -41.83 -31.26 22.69
CA SER A 294 -41.32 -31.43 21.32
C SER A 294 -40.22 -30.41 20.98
N TYR A 295 -39.20 -30.87 20.26
CA TYR A 295 -38.05 -30.07 19.82
C TYR A 295 -38.01 -29.90 18.29
N GLU A 296 -39.08 -30.26 17.56
CA GLU A 296 -39.10 -30.23 16.09
C GLU A 296 -38.98 -28.82 15.52
N ALA A 297 -39.64 -27.83 16.14
CA ALA A 297 -39.51 -26.42 15.78
C ALA A 297 -38.08 -25.85 15.98
N GLN A 298 -37.20 -26.58 16.70
CA GLN A 298 -35.80 -26.21 16.92
C GLN A 298 -34.86 -26.90 15.90
N GLY A 299 -35.40 -27.51 14.84
CA GLY A 299 -34.60 -28.15 13.78
C GLY A 299 -34.15 -29.58 14.11
N TYR A 300 -34.79 -30.24 15.07
CA TYR A 300 -34.60 -31.66 15.36
C TYR A 300 -35.76 -32.50 14.78
N LYS A 301 -35.58 -33.80 14.71
CA LYS A 301 -36.65 -34.79 14.50
C LYS A 301 -36.49 -35.92 15.52
N LEU A 302 -37.58 -36.53 15.94
CA LEU A 302 -37.50 -37.68 16.85
C LEU A 302 -36.84 -38.87 16.11
N ALA A 303 -35.95 -39.59 16.78
CA ALA A 303 -35.23 -40.72 16.19
C ALA A 303 -36.13 -41.96 16.06
N GLU A 304 -36.92 -42.23 17.09
CA GLU A 304 -37.91 -43.31 17.18
C GLU A 304 -38.96 -42.96 18.25
N GLY A 305 -40.18 -43.50 18.15
CA GLY A 305 -41.24 -43.34 19.14
C GLY A 305 -42.17 -42.15 18.89
N SER A 306 -42.63 -41.52 19.97
CA SER A 306 -43.49 -40.33 19.98
C SER A 306 -43.24 -39.52 21.25
N THR A 307 -43.52 -38.22 21.23
CA THR A 307 -43.57 -37.39 22.45
C THR A 307 -44.78 -37.73 23.34
N LYS A 308 -45.83 -38.37 22.79
CA LYS A 308 -46.90 -38.97 23.57
C LYS A 308 -46.49 -40.38 23.99
N ILE A 309 -46.12 -40.53 25.26
CA ILE A 309 -45.50 -41.75 25.81
C ILE A 309 -46.57 -42.53 26.59
N LYS A 310 -46.71 -43.84 26.32
CA LYS A 310 -47.51 -44.75 27.15
C LYS A 310 -46.70 -45.14 28.39
N VAL A 311 -47.28 -44.95 29.57
CA VAL A 311 -46.58 -45.29 30.83
C VAL A 311 -46.83 -46.75 31.22
N ALA A 312 -45.78 -47.41 31.71
CA ALA A 312 -45.82 -48.79 32.18
C ALA A 312 -45.75 -48.86 33.70
N ALA A 313 -46.44 -49.85 34.30
CA ALA A 313 -46.41 -50.07 35.74
C ALA A 313 -44.96 -50.24 36.24
N GLY A 314 -44.62 -49.57 37.35
CA GLY A 314 -43.27 -49.56 37.91
C GLY A 314 -42.22 -48.72 37.15
N THR A 315 -42.55 -48.11 36.02
CA THR A 315 -41.59 -47.32 35.21
C THR A 315 -41.76 -45.82 35.43
N THR A 316 -40.86 -45.22 36.21
CA THR A 316 -40.88 -43.79 36.60
C THR A 316 -40.04 -42.87 35.71
N ALA A 317 -39.29 -43.42 34.74
CA ALA A 317 -38.43 -42.63 33.86
C ALA A 317 -38.47 -43.13 32.40
N TYR A 318 -38.39 -42.19 31.45
CA TYR A 318 -38.40 -42.43 30.01
C TYR A 318 -37.29 -41.62 29.31
N THR A 319 -36.99 -41.96 28.06
CA THR A 319 -35.96 -41.26 27.28
C THR A 319 -36.38 -41.11 25.82
N LEU A 320 -36.21 -39.90 25.29
CA LEU A 320 -36.47 -39.54 23.90
C LEU A 320 -35.17 -39.11 23.23
N ASN A 321 -34.83 -39.74 22.11
CA ASN A 321 -33.64 -39.41 21.33
C ASN A 321 -34.04 -38.54 20.14
N TRP A 322 -33.39 -37.39 20.00
CA TRP A 322 -33.62 -36.39 18.96
C TRP A 322 -32.40 -36.32 18.04
N VAL A 323 -32.59 -36.37 16.72
CA VAL A 323 -31.51 -36.19 15.75
C VAL A 323 -31.72 -34.90 14.97
N LYS A 324 -30.65 -34.15 14.71
CA LYS A 324 -30.73 -32.89 13.97
C LYS A 324 -31.21 -33.13 12.54
N ALA A 325 -32.12 -32.29 12.05
CA ALA A 325 -32.63 -32.40 10.69
C ALA A 325 -31.52 -32.14 9.67
N ALA A 326 -31.41 -33.00 8.65
CA ALA A 326 -30.47 -32.82 7.56
C ALA A 326 -30.97 -31.69 6.64
N ALA A 327 -30.11 -30.69 6.39
CA ALA A 327 -30.41 -29.63 5.43
C ALA A 327 -30.60 -30.21 4.03
N ALA A 328 -31.46 -29.59 3.22
CA ALA A 328 -31.57 -29.93 1.81
C ALA A 328 -30.28 -29.54 1.08
N ALA A 329 -29.70 -30.49 0.35
CA ALA A 329 -28.52 -30.25 -0.46
C ALA A 329 -28.89 -29.34 -1.64
N SER A 330 -28.28 -28.15 -1.67
CA SER A 330 -28.52 -27.15 -2.70
C SER A 330 -27.25 -26.89 -3.50
N ALA A 331 -27.40 -26.71 -4.81
CA ALA A 331 -26.34 -26.24 -5.68
C ALA A 331 -26.81 -25.06 -6.52
N SER A 332 -25.91 -24.18 -6.91
CA SER A 332 -26.20 -23.07 -7.83
C SER A 332 -24.94 -22.65 -8.58
N VAL A 333 -25.14 -22.09 -9.77
CA VAL A 333 -24.07 -21.54 -10.62
C VAL A 333 -24.38 -20.08 -10.91
N THR A 334 -23.40 -19.20 -10.72
CA THR A 334 -23.51 -17.78 -11.11
C THR A 334 -22.39 -17.40 -12.07
N VAL A 335 -22.71 -16.74 -13.18
CA VAL A 335 -21.76 -16.26 -14.20
C VAL A 335 -22.06 -14.80 -14.58
N PRO A 336 -21.10 -14.01 -15.09
CA PRO A 336 -21.41 -12.73 -15.71
C PRO A 336 -22.35 -12.84 -16.91
N GLN A 337 -23.30 -11.92 -17.02
CA GLN A 337 -24.34 -11.92 -18.05
C GLN A 337 -23.81 -11.40 -19.41
N THR A 338 -22.83 -10.49 -19.38
CA THR A 338 -22.20 -9.91 -20.57
C THR A 338 -20.68 -9.90 -20.46
N ALA A 339 -20.02 -9.89 -21.62
CA ALA A 339 -18.59 -9.65 -21.71
C ALA A 339 -18.26 -8.78 -22.93
N ALA A 340 -17.34 -7.84 -22.78
CA ALA A 340 -16.81 -7.03 -23.87
C ALA A 340 -15.33 -7.36 -24.08
N LEU A 341 -14.95 -7.58 -25.34
CA LEU A 341 -13.57 -7.75 -25.79
C LEU A 341 -13.33 -6.84 -27.01
N TYR A 342 -12.06 -6.76 -27.42
CA TYR A 342 -11.64 -6.03 -28.60
C TYR A 342 -10.81 -6.92 -29.51
N ASN A 343 -10.91 -6.72 -30.82
CA ASN A 343 -10.08 -7.34 -31.83
C ASN A 343 -8.67 -6.69 -31.86
N SER A 344 -7.99 -6.68 -30.72
CA SER A 344 -6.69 -6.06 -30.51
C SER A 344 -5.95 -6.71 -29.33
N THR A 345 -4.66 -7.01 -29.52
CA THR A 345 -3.77 -7.53 -28.48
C THR A 345 -3.33 -6.46 -27.47
N ILE A 346 -3.53 -5.17 -27.77
CA ILE A 346 -3.19 -4.05 -26.88
C ILE A 346 -3.91 -4.27 -25.55
N ASN A 347 -3.16 -4.18 -24.45
CA ASN A 347 -3.67 -4.35 -23.09
C ASN A 347 -4.38 -5.70 -22.84
N ASN A 348 -4.05 -6.73 -23.63
CA ASN A 348 -4.70 -8.05 -23.66
C ASN A 348 -6.23 -8.01 -23.85
N ALA A 349 -6.77 -6.95 -24.47
CA ALA A 349 -8.21 -6.72 -24.59
C ALA A 349 -8.94 -7.74 -25.50
N ASN A 350 -8.20 -8.61 -26.19
CA ASN A 350 -8.69 -9.75 -26.95
C ASN A 350 -8.94 -11.01 -26.12
N THR A 351 -8.67 -11.02 -24.81
CA THR A 351 -8.94 -12.18 -23.95
C THR A 351 -9.50 -11.80 -22.57
N ILE A 352 -10.42 -12.61 -22.03
CA ILE A 352 -10.91 -12.46 -20.65
C ILE A 352 -11.36 -13.79 -20.04
N GLY A 353 -11.18 -13.97 -18.74
CA GLY A 353 -11.72 -15.10 -18.00
C GLY A 353 -13.21 -14.90 -17.67
N LEU A 354 -14.05 -15.86 -18.05
CA LEU A 354 -15.46 -15.94 -17.65
C LEU A 354 -15.59 -16.92 -16.48
N THR A 355 -15.41 -16.41 -15.26
CA THR A 355 -15.50 -17.19 -14.02
C THR A 355 -16.94 -17.58 -13.69
N ALA A 356 -17.16 -18.83 -13.31
CA ALA A 356 -18.40 -19.34 -12.75
C ALA A 356 -18.24 -19.57 -11.24
N THR A 357 -19.01 -18.85 -10.43
CA THR A 357 -19.08 -19.04 -8.98
C THR A 357 -20.05 -20.17 -8.69
N LEU A 358 -19.60 -21.15 -7.91
CA LEU A 358 -20.37 -22.34 -7.55
C LEU A 358 -20.77 -22.30 -6.07
N THR A 359 -22.01 -22.67 -5.79
CA THR A 359 -22.39 -23.28 -4.50
C THR A 359 -22.73 -24.73 -4.79
N ASP A 360 -22.19 -25.68 -4.03
CA ASP A 360 -22.45 -27.10 -4.25
C ASP A 360 -22.42 -27.88 -2.92
N ALA A 361 -23.50 -27.78 -2.15
CA ALA A 361 -23.67 -28.47 -0.87
C ALA A 361 -24.03 -29.96 -1.05
N GLY A 362 -23.22 -30.69 -1.82
CA GLY A 362 -23.42 -32.12 -2.08
C GLY A 362 -22.53 -32.78 -3.14
N ASN A 363 -21.64 -32.02 -3.83
CA ASN A 363 -20.95 -32.46 -5.05
C ASN A 363 -21.94 -32.86 -6.18
N ILE A 364 -23.07 -32.16 -6.23
CA ILE A 364 -24.16 -32.29 -7.20
C ILE A 364 -23.68 -31.90 -8.61
N ILE A 365 -22.84 -30.87 -8.76
CA ILE A 365 -22.42 -30.35 -10.07
C ILE A 365 -21.29 -31.22 -10.62
N THR A 366 -21.65 -32.18 -11.47
CA THR A 366 -20.68 -33.13 -12.06
C THR A 366 -19.77 -32.48 -13.11
N ASN A 367 -20.28 -31.57 -13.94
CA ASN A 367 -19.48 -30.79 -14.91
C ASN A 367 -20.20 -29.49 -15.36
N ILE A 368 -19.45 -28.56 -15.96
CA ILE A 368 -20.02 -27.50 -16.83
C ILE A 368 -19.27 -27.53 -18.17
N THR A 369 -19.98 -27.69 -19.28
CA THR A 369 -19.41 -27.70 -20.63
C THR A 369 -19.71 -26.38 -21.33
N TRP A 370 -18.67 -25.71 -21.81
CA TRP A 370 -18.75 -24.37 -22.42
C TRP A 370 -18.72 -24.44 -23.95
N ALA A 371 -19.60 -23.68 -24.61
CA ALA A 371 -19.64 -23.57 -26.07
C ALA A 371 -19.93 -22.13 -26.51
N SER A 372 -19.34 -21.71 -27.62
CA SER A 372 -19.65 -20.43 -28.29
C SER A 372 -20.67 -20.66 -29.40
N SER A 373 -21.67 -19.77 -29.53
CA SER A 373 -22.59 -19.79 -30.67
C SER A 373 -21.94 -19.33 -31.98
N ASN A 374 -20.75 -18.71 -31.93
CA ASN A 374 -20.01 -18.29 -33.13
C ASN A 374 -18.49 -18.18 -32.88
N GLU A 375 -17.77 -19.26 -33.16
CA GLU A 375 -16.30 -19.33 -33.01
C GLU A 375 -15.50 -18.43 -33.96
N LYS A 376 -16.14 -17.82 -34.97
CA LYS A 376 -15.51 -16.79 -35.83
C LYS A 376 -15.46 -15.42 -35.16
N VAL A 377 -16.22 -15.23 -34.07
CA VAL A 377 -16.27 -13.99 -33.27
C VAL A 377 -15.56 -14.22 -31.94
N VAL A 378 -15.96 -15.26 -31.19
CA VAL A 378 -15.36 -15.62 -29.88
C VAL A 378 -15.13 -17.13 -29.81
N LYS A 379 -13.89 -17.53 -29.52
CA LYS A 379 -13.57 -18.89 -29.07
C LYS A 379 -13.62 -19.00 -27.56
N VAL A 380 -13.96 -20.20 -27.09
CA VAL A 380 -13.89 -20.58 -25.68
C VAL A 380 -12.81 -21.65 -25.49
N SER A 381 -12.08 -21.60 -24.38
CA SER A 381 -11.23 -22.72 -23.97
C SER A 381 -12.09 -23.89 -23.45
N ASN A 382 -11.51 -25.10 -23.37
CA ASN A 382 -12.11 -26.23 -22.64
C ASN A 382 -12.17 -25.87 -21.14
N GLY A 383 -13.24 -25.18 -20.76
CA GLY A 383 -13.44 -24.66 -19.42
C GLY A 383 -13.68 -25.77 -18.39
N ALA A 384 -13.27 -25.50 -17.16
CA ALA A 384 -13.61 -26.31 -16.01
C ALA A 384 -15.00 -25.91 -15.45
N LYS A 385 -15.43 -26.59 -14.38
CA LYS A 385 -16.62 -26.18 -13.60
C LYS A 385 -16.57 -24.71 -13.13
N THR A 386 -15.36 -24.18 -12.95
CA THR A 386 -15.09 -22.82 -12.43
C THR A 386 -15.07 -21.73 -13.50
N GLY A 387 -15.23 -22.05 -14.80
CA GLY A 387 -15.25 -21.06 -15.87
C GLY A 387 -14.51 -21.47 -17.14
N CYS A 388 -14.48 -20.56 -18.13
CA CYS A 388 -13.72 -20.68 -19.37
C CYS A 388 -12.98 -19.38 -19.70
N THR A 389 -12.05 -19.44 -20.65
CA THR A 389 -11.40 -18.25 -21.23
C THR A 389 -12.08 -17.89 -22.53
N LEU A 390 -12.49 -16.64 -22.68
CA LEU A 390 -13.01 -16.06 -23.91
C LEU A 390 -11.87 -15.44 -24.69
N THR A 391 -11.75 -15.76 -25.98
CA THR A 391 -10.75 -15.16 -26.86
C THR A 391 -11.43 -14.62 -28.12
N ALA A 392 -11.23 -13.34 -28.41
CA ALA A 392 -11.72 -12.68 -29.62
C ALA A 392 -11.01 -13.22 -30.87
N VAL A 393 -11.78 -13.45 -31.93
CA VAL A 393 -11.34 -13.95 -33.25
C VAL A 393 -11.73 -12.99 -34.37
N GLY A 394 -12.85 -12.27 -34.20
CA GLY A 394 -13.35 -11.29 -35.15
C GLY A 394 -14.46 -10.46 -34.53
N LYS A 395 -14.73 -9.29 -35.13
CA LYS A 395 -15.77 -8.35 -34.67
C LYS A 395 -17.19 -8.93 -34.80
N GLY A 396 -18.04 -8.61 -33.83
CA GLY A 396 -19.44 -9.02 -33.80
C GLY A 396 -19.93 -9.30 -32.38
N SER A 397 -20.95 -10.16 -32.27
CA SER A 397 -21.40 -10.71 -30.98
C SER A 397 -21.62 -12.22 -31.07
N ALA A 398 -21.46 -12.92 -29.95
CA ALA A 398 -21.68 -14.35 -29.79
C ALA A 398 -22.18 -14.65 -28.37
N THR A 399 -23.16 -15.53 -28.23
CA THR A 399 -23.58 -16.04 -26.91
C THR A 399 -22.70 -17.23 -26.54
N VAL A 400 -22.04 -17.15 -25.39
CA VAL A 400 -21.33 -18.27 -24.77
C VAL A 400 -22.26 -18.96 -23.79
N THR A 401 -22.41 -20.27 -23.90
CA THR A 401 -23.32 -21.08 -23.07
C THR A 401 -22.52 -22.09 -22.26
N GLY A 402 -22.69 -22.07 -20.94
CA GLY A 402 -22.28 -23.14 -20.03
C GLY A 402 -23.45 -24.09 -19.78
N THR A 403 -23.37 -25.33 -20.26
CA THR A 403 -24.37 -26.38 -20.00
C THR A 403 -23.95 -27.16 -18.76
N ILE A 404 -24.80 -27.18 -17.74
CA ILE A 404 -24.51 -27.72 -16.41
C ILE A 404 -24.96 -29.17 -16.37
N THR A 405 -24.05 -30.10 -16.09
CA THR A 405 -24.36 -31.52 -15.85
C THR A 405 -24.36 -31.79 -14.35
N TYR A 406 -25.44 -32.33 -13.80
CA TYR A 406 -25.61 -32.48 -12.35
C TYR A 406 -26.27 -33.81 -11.98
N LEU A 407 -25.95 -34.35 -10.80
CA LEU A 407 -26.59 -35.56 -10.24
C LEU A 407 -28.09 -35.31 -10.01
N SER A 408 -28.95 -36.32 -10.15
CA SER A 408 -30.38 -36.16 -9.87
C SER A 408 -30.72 -36.14 -8.37
N LYS A 409 -29.85 -36.70 -7.53
CA LYS A 409 -29.91 -36.68 -6.06
C LYS A 409 -28.49 -36.58 -5.46
N PRO A 410 -28.33 -36.07 -4.23
CA PRO A 410 -27.03 -36.05 -3.57
C PRO A 410 -26.53 -37.48 -3.30
N GLY A 411 -25.32 -37.81 -3.75
CA GLY A 411 -24.75 -39.15 -3.60
C GLY A 411 -25.18 -40.18 -4.64
N ASP A 412 -26.02 -39.83 -5.62
CA ASP A 412 -26.23 -40.69 -6.80
C ASP A 412 -24.90 -40.86 -7.56
N THR A 413 -24.63 -42.06 -8.07
CA THR A 413 -23.37 -42.37 -8.81
C THR A 413 -23.57 -42.55 -10.32
N LYS A 414 -24.82 -42.47 -10.81
CA LYS A 414 -25.16 -42.76 -12.22
C LYS A 414 -26.27 -41.89 -12.82
N THR A 415 -27.16 -41.32 -12.01
CA THR A 415 -28.30 -40.52 -12.49
C THR A 415 -27.87 -39.07 -12.66
N THR A 416 -27.70 -38.62 -13.91
CA THR A 416 -27.33 -37.23 -14.26
C THR A 416 -28.36 -36.55 -15.15
N ALA A 417 -28.67 -35.29 -14.87
CA ALA A 417 -29.44 -34.39 -15.71
C ALA A 417 -28.55 -33.26 -16.29
N SER A 418 -28.99 -32.64 -17.39
CA SER A 418 -28.16 -31.71 -18.16
C SER A 418 -28.94 -30.66 -18.97
N ASP A 419 -30.10 -30.20 -18.50
CA ASP A 419 -30.93 -29.18 -19.16
C ASP A 419 -30.56 -27.74 -18.75
N LYS A 420 -30.07 -27.55 -17.51
CA LYS A 420 -29.74 -26.23 -16.95
C LYS A 420 -28.56 -25.59 -17.67
N LYS A 421 -28.76 -24.33 -18.07
CA LYS A 421 -27.80 -23.54 -18.84
C LYS A 421 -27.63 -22.17 -18.23
N ILE A 422 -26.38 -21.71 -18.22
CA ILE A 422 -26.01 -20.31 -18.00
C ILE A 422 -25.48 -19.72 -19.31
N THR A 423 -25.68 -18.42 -19.52
CA THR A 423 -25.32 -17.75 -20.78
C THR A 423 -24.66 -16.40 -20.52
N CYS A 424 -23.62 -16.10 -21.29
CA CYS A 424 -22.96 -14.80 -21.34
C CYS A 424 -23.03 -14.25 -22.77
N THR A 425 -23.58 -13.06 -22.96
CA THR A 425 -23.58 -12.37 -24.27
C THR A 425 -22.26 -11.63 -24.45
N VAL A 426 -21.45 -12.07 -25.41
CA VAL A 426 -20.11 -11.54 -25.65
C VAL A 426 -20.11 -10.62 -26.87
N THR A 427 -19.49 -9.45 -26.76
CA THR A 427 -19.34 -8.49 -27.86
C THR A 427 -17.85 -8.24 -28.12
N VAL A 428 -17.45 -8.33 -29.39
CA VAL A 428 -16.08 -8.04 -29.85
C VAL A 428 -16.11 -6.78 -30.71
N ASN A 429 -15.49 -5.71 -30.21
CA ASN A 429 -15.35 -4.43 -30.91
C ASN A 429 -14.03 -4.36 -31.69
N ASP A 430 -13.92 -3.44 -32.66
CA ASP A 430 -12.59 -3.02 -33.12
C ASP A 430 -11.99 -2.01 -32.13
N PHE A 431 -10.67 -1.98 -32.00
CA PHE A 431 -10.01 -0.84 -31.38
C PHE A 431 -9.73 0.23 -32.44
N THR A 432 -10.43 1.36 -32.37
CA THR A 432 -10.30 2.48 -33.31
C THR A 432 -9.35 3.58 -32.84
N GLY A 433 -8.67 3.38 -31.70
CA GLY A 433 -7.66 4.34 -31.22
C GLY A 433 -6.43 4.34 -32.13
N ASN A 434 -5.84 5.52 -32.33
CA ASN A 434 -4.72 5.68 -33.25
C ASN A 434 -3.48 4.91 -32.76
N THR A 435 -3.15 3.82 -33.46
CA THR A 435 -2.03 2.94 -33.13
C THR A 435 -0.65 3.57 -33.39
N THR A 436 -0.58 4.64 -34.19
CA THR A 436 0.67 5.37 -34.49
C THR A 436 1.01 6.49 -33.50
N THR A 437 0.09 6.83 -32.59
CA THR A 437 0.35 7.81 -31.53
C THR A 437 1.53 7.34 -30.66
N GLN A 438 2.49 8.22 -30.37
CA GLN A 438 3.59 7.92 -29.46
C GLN A 438 3.06 7.73 -28.02
N LEU A 439 3.54 6.69 -27.35
CA LEU A 439 3.29 6.44 -25.94
C LEU A 439 3.82 7.57 -25.06
N LYS A 440 3.14 7.77 -23.94
CA LYS A 440 3.58 8.67 -22.88
C LYS A 440 3.56 7.96 -21.53
N ASP A 441 4.35 8.44 -20.59
CA ASP A 441 4.14 8.11 -19.18
C ASP A 441 2.96 8.91 -18.59
N LYS A 442 2.53 8.56 -17.38
CA LYS A 442 1.47 9.27 -16.64
C LYS A 442 1.77 10.75 -16.33
N SER A 443 3.02 11.19 -16.51
CA SER A 443 3.46 12.58 -16.39
C SER A 443 3.46 13.32 -17.73
N GLY A 444 3.06 12.65 -18.82
CA GLY A 444 2.95 13.20 -20.17
C GLY A 444 4.26 13.20 -20.98
N ARG A 445 5.35 12.62 -20.46
CA ARG A 445 6.65 12.52 -21.14
C ARG A 445 6.61 11.47 -22.24
N THR A 446 7.25 11.77 -23.36
CA THR A 446 7.47 10.90 -24.53
C THR A 446 8.24 9.63 -24.18
N LEU A 447 7.81 8.49 -24.74
CA LEU A 447 8.45 7.19 -24.54
C LEU A 447 9.09 6.62 -25.81
N TYR A 448 10.15 5.84 -25.60
CA TYR A 448 11.03 5.26 -26.62
C TYR A 448 11.26 3.77 -26.37
N LYS A 449 11.56 3.03 -27.45
CA LYS A 449 11.79 1.57 -27.45
C LYS A 449 13.24 1.18 -27.18
N ASP A 450 14.16 2.12 -27.28
CA ASP A 450 15.60 1.92 -27.11
C ASP A 450 16.22 2.92 -26.14
N SER A 451 17.34 2.50 -25.54
CA SER A 451 18.15 3.29 -24.61
C SER A 451 18.83 4.49 -25.27
N GLU A 452 18.85 4.59 -26.59
CA GLU A 452 19.40 5.73 -27.33
C GLU A 452 18.33 6.81 -27.58
N CYS A 453 17.07 6.54 -27.21
CA CYS A 453 15.89 7.37 -27.47
C CYS A 453 15.75 7.81 -28.93
N LYS A 454 16.06 6.89 -29.85
CA LYS A 454 16.01 7.10 -31.31
C LYS A 454 14.78 6.47 -31.96
N LYS A 455 14.14 5.49 -31.32
CA LYS A 455 12.89 4.87 -31.80
C LYS A 455 11.73 5.20 -30.86
N PRO A 456 10.84 6.14 -31.20
CA PRO A 456 9.59 6.36 -30.48
C PRO A 456 8.82 5.05 -30.26
N ALA A 457 8.28 4.86 -29.07
CA ALA A 457 7.35 3.76 -28.78
C ALA A 457 5.93 4.24 -29.10
N THR A 458 5.15 3.46 -29.85
CA THR A 458 3.78 3.80 -30.26
C THR A 458 2.73 2.96 -29.53
N VAL A 459 1.47 3.33 -29.63
CA VAL A 459 0.34 2.54 -29.10
C VAL A 459 0.33 1.08 -29.64
N ALA A 460 0.83 0.85 -30.86
CA ALA A 460 1.04 -0.49 -31.41
C ALA A 460 2.14 -1.30 -30.69
N ASP A 461 3.11 -0.63 -30.06
CA ASP A 461 4.26 -1.25 -29.38
C ASP A 461 3.97 -1.62 -27.92
N TYR A 462 2.79 -1.29 -27.39
CA TYR A 462 2.49 -1.51 -25.98
C TYR A 462 2.36 -2.99 -25.63
N ASN A 463 3.30 -3.46 -24.82
CA ASN A 463 3.28 -4.73 -24.12
C ASN A 463 3.14 -4.48 -22.61
N ALA A 464 2.25 -5.23 -21.93
CA ALA A 464 2.03 -5.13 -20.48
C ALA A 464 3.23 -5.60 -19.63
N ASN A 465 4.17 -6.33 -20.22
CA ASN A 465 5.47 -6.68 -19.63
C ASN A 465 6.63 -5.89 -20.28
N GLY A 466 6.31 -4.81 -21.01
CA GLY A 466 7.28 -4.00 -21.75
C GLY A 466 8.18 -3.13 -20.86
N THR A 467 9.36 -2.84 -21.39
CA THR A 467 10.27 -1.78 -20.93
C THR A 467 10.24 -0.65 -21.95
N TYR A 468 10.23 0.59 -21.49
CA TYR A 468 10.38 1.78 -22.32
C TYR A 468 11.41 2.72 -21.69
N TYR A 469 11.82 3.73 -22.43
CA TYR A 469 12.78 4.74 -21.98
C TYR A 469 12.14 6.13 -22.15
N THR A 470 12.38 7.03 -21.21
CA THR A 470 12.07 8.46 -21.39
C THR A 470 13.23 9.17 -22.07
N GLU A 471 13.01 10.40 -22.52
CA GLU A 471 14.10 11.28 -22.97
C GLU A 471 15.27 11.30 -21.95
N PRO A 472 16.53 11.31 -22.42
CA PRO A 472 17.71 11.24 -21.56
C PRO A 472 17.86 12.52 -20.73
N VAL A 473 18.15 12.32 -19.43
CA VAL A 473 18.56 13.41 -18.55
C VAL A 473 20.09 13.52 -18.55
N TYR A 474 20.58 14.76 -18.56
CA TYR A 474 21.98 15.08 -18.85
C TYR A 474 22.67 15.73 -17.65
N THR A 475 23.95 15.42 -17.46
CA THR A 475 24.87 16.13 -16.54
C THR A 475 26.22 16.35 -17.22
N GLY A 476 26.99 17.33 -16.75
CA GLY A 476 28.36 17.61 -17.21
C GLY A 476 28.43 18.05 -18.67
N TRP A 477 29.56 17.77 -19.32
CA TRP A 477 29.81 18.13 -20.72
C TRP A 477 29.07 17.19 -21.67
N GLN A 478 28.30 17.75 -22.61
CA GLN A 478 27.50 16.99 -23.56
C GLN A 478 27.67 17.54 -24.98
N THR A 479 27.73 16.66 -25.98
CA THR A 479 27.69 17.04 -27.40
C THR A 479 26.38 16.57 -28.01
N ILE A 480 25.52 17.51 -28.38
CA ILE A 480 24.17 17.25 -28.92
C ILE A 480 24.07 17.98 -30.26
N ASP A 481 23.74 17.25 -31.32
CA ASP A 481 23.62 17.76 -32.70
C ASP A 481 24.85 18.59 -33.18
N GLY A 482 26.04 18.19 -32.75
CA GLY A 482 27.32 18.85 -33.07
C GLY A 482 27.64 20.11 -32.25
N LYS A 483 26.72 20.55 -31.37
CA LYS A 483 26.95 21.63 -30.40
C LYS A 483 27.39 21.06 -29.05
N VAL A 484 28.31 21.75 -28.38
CA VAL A 484 28.76 21.40 -27.02
C VAL A 484 27.96 22.19 -25.99
N TYR A 485 27.58 21.54 -24.90
CA TYR A 485 26.78 22.04 -23.80
C TYR A 485 27.43 21.64 -22.46
N TYR A 486 27.13 22.37 -21.39
CA TYR A 486 27.38 21.92 -20.01
C TYR A 486 26.08 21.94 -19.21
N TYR A 487 25.86 20.89 -18.41
CA TYR A 487 24.64 20.64 -17.65
C TYR A 487 24.96 20.48 -16.14
N THR A 488 24.19 21.14 -15.29
CA THR A 488 24.30 21.00 -13.81
C THR A 488 23.77 19.64 -13.31
N SER A 489 23.96 19.32 -12.02
CA SER A 489 23.33 18.16 -11.37
C SER A 489 21.80 18.19 -11.47
N ASN A 490 21.21 19.39 -11.47
CA ASN A 490 19.79 19.65 -11.67
C ASN A 490 19.36 19.61 -13.16
N HIS A 491 20.20 19.08 -14.04
CA HIS A 491 19.96 18.87 -15.46
C HIS A 491 19.65 20.15 -16.27
N GLN A 492 20.04 21.31 -15.77
CA GLN A 492 19.86 22.59 -16.47
C GLN A 492 21.09 22.90 -17.31
N ARG A 493 20.88 23.36 -18.55
CA ARG A 493 21.95 23.92 -19.38
C ARG A 493 22.43 25.23 -18.78
N VAL A 494 23.75 25.42 -18.71
CA VAL A 494 24.34 26.70 -18.34
C VAL A 494 24.34 27.68 -19.53
N THR A 495 24.31 28.98 -19.24
CA THR A 495 24.32 30.07 -20.24
C THR A 495 25.23 31.20 -19.77
N GLY A 496 25.68 32.06 -20.70
CA GLY A 496 26.58 33.17 -20.40
C GLY A 496 28.02 32.74 -20.12
N SER A 497 28.81 33.64 -19.51
CA SER A 497 30.16 33.29 -19.03
C SER A 497 30.07 32.45 -17.76
N GLN A 498 30.83 31.36 -17.70
CA GLN A 498 30.82 30.40 -16.60
C GLN A 498 32.25 29.91 -16.32
N VAL A 499 32.58 29.71 -15.05
CA VAL A 499 33.82 29.06 -14.62
C VAL A 499 33.51 27.61 -14.23
N ILE A 500 34.21 26.66 -14.86
CA ILE A 500 34.13 25.22 -14.59
C ILE A 500 35.56 24.70 -14.42
N SER A 501 35.87 24.07 -13.29
CA SER A 501 37.22 23.58 -12.95
C SER A 501 38.33 24.65 -13.08
N GLY A 502 38.04 25.88 -12.65
CA GLY A 502 38.94 27.03 -12.72
C GLY A 502 39.09 27.65 -14.12
N ILE A 503 38.39 27.13 -15.13
CA ILE A 503 38.48 27.58 -16.53
C ILE A 503 37.23 28.38 -16.91
N SER A 504 37.43 29.55 -17.51
CA SER A 504 36.35 30.39 -18.05
C SER A 504 35.89 29.90 -19.44
N TYR A 505 34.59 29.67 -19.57
CA TYR A 505 33.88 29.29 -20.79
C TYR A 505 32.75 30.30 -21.07
N ASN A 506 32.31 30.42 -22.32
CA ASN A 506 31.16 31.27 -22.67
C ASN A 506 30.13 30.49 -23.48
N PHE A 507 28.89 30.49 -22.99
CA PHE A 507 27.76 29.76 -23.55
C PHE A 507 26.70 30.74 -24.06
N GLY A 508 26.10 30.41 -25.21
CA GLY A 508 25.04 31.21 -25.83
C GLY A 508 23.72 31.16 -25.04
N SER A 509 22.73 31.93 -25.50
CA SER A 509 21.36 31.90 -24.95
C SER A 509 20.62 30.58 -25.22
N ASP A 510 21.09 29.76 -26.16
CA ASP A 510 20.63 28.38 -26.39
C ASP A 510 21.39 27.34 -25.51
N GLY A 511 22.34 27.81 -24.69
CA GLY A 511 23.24 27.02 -23.86
C GLY A 511 24.46 26.46 -24.59
N ALA A 512 24.64 26.74 -25.89
CA ALA A 512 25.74 26.15 -26.65
C ALA A 512 27.06 26.90 -26.40
N LEU A 513 28.14 26.16 -26.15
CA LEU A 513 29.49 26.70 -25.99
C LEU A 513 29.90 27.44 -27.28
N GLN A 514 30.28 28.70 -27.13
CA GLN A 514 30.71 29.54 -28.25
C GLN A 514 32.15 29.18 -28.63
N GLN A 515 32.38 28.74 -29.88
CA GLN A 515 33.73 28.57 -30.40
C GLN A 515 34.39 29.95 -30.54
N GLY A 516 35.35 30.24 -29.67
CA GLY A 516 35.95 31.58 -29.53
C GLY A 516 36.51 31.86 -28.14
N SER A 517 36.23 31.02 -27.14
CA SER A 517 37.00 31.03 -25.90
C SER A 517 38.50 30.83 -26.21
N GLY A 518 39.30 31.80 -25.76
CA GLY A 518 40.74 31.79 -25.99
C GLY A 518 41.42 30.56 -25.38
N LYS A 519 42.63 30.26 -25.83
CA LYS A 519 43.43 29.17 -25.26
C LYS A 519 43.95 29.58 -23.89
N ASN A 520 43.91 28.66 -22.94
CA ASN A 520 44.48 28.88 -21.62
C ASN A 520 45.98 28.57 -21.64
N GLY A 521 46.76 29.41 -20.97
CA GLY A 521 48.19 29.20 -20.81
C GLY A 521 48.70 29.70 -19.48
N ILE A 522 49.97 29.40 -19.25
CA ILE A 522 50.77 29.92 -18.14
C ILE A 522 51.99 30.63 -18.69
N ASP A 523 52.61 31.48 -17.88
CA ASP A 523 54.00 31.86 -18.09
C ASP A 523 54.86 31.44 -16.89
N VAL A 524 56.09 31.00 -17.17
CA VAL A 524 56.94 30.31 -16.19
C VAL A 524 58.43 30.60 -16.39
N SER A 525 59.16 30.54 -15.29
CA SER A 525 60.58 30.85 -15.20
C SER A 525 61.26 29.94 -14.16
N SER A 526 62.50 30.27 -13.77
CA SER A 526 63.18 29.63 -12.64
C SER A 526 62.41 29.71 -11.31
N HIS A 527 61.50 30.69 -11.13
CA HIS A 527 60.77 30.88 -9.87
C HIS A 527 59.79 29.74 -9.55
N GLN A 528 59.16 29.12 -10.57
CA GLN A 528 58.29 27.96 -10.40
C GLN A 528 59.08 26.64 -10.19
N GLY A 529 60.40 26.63 -10.41
CA GLY A 529 61.31 25.54 -10.07
C GLY A 529 61.03 24.21 -10.79
N ASN A 530 60.51 23.22 -10.06
CA ASN A 530 60.27 21.87 -10.57
C ASN A 530 58.80 21.67 -10.93
N ILE A 531 58.49 21.82 -12.22
CA ILE A 531 57.13 21.64 -12.79
C ILE A 531 56.90 20.19 -13.23
N ASP A 532 55.78 19.61 -12.83
CA ASP A 532 55.20 18.40 -13.44
C ASP A 532 54.30 18.79 -14.61
N TRP A 533 54.87 18.69 -15.81
CA TRP A 533 54.21 19.06 -17.07
C TRP A 533 53.08 18.10 -17.49
N ALA A 534 53.01 16.88 -16.94
CA ALA A 534 51.90 15.97 -17.20
C ALA A 534 50.65 16.40 -16.43
N SER A 535 50.81 16.76 -15.14
CA SER A 535 49.74 17.36 -14.33
C SER A 535 49.28 18.70 -14.90
N VAL A 536 50.20 19.57 -15.34
CA VAL A 536 49.87 20.84 -16.00
C VAL A 536 49.05 20.62 -17.28
N LYS A 537 49.39 19.61 -18.08
CA LYS A 537 48.62 19.25 -19.28
C LYS A 537 47.23 18.71 -18.92
N ALA A 538 47.12 17.87 -17.89
CA ALA A 538 45.86 17.32 -17.40
C ALA A 538 44.94 18.41 -16.82
N ALA A 539 45.50 19.47 -16.22
CA ALA A 539 44.80 20.68 -15.78
C ALA A 539 44.31 21.59 -16.93
N GLY A 540 44.31 21.11 -18.18
CA GLY A 540 43.74 21.80 -19.33
C GLY A 540 44.62 22.90 -19.95
N ILE A 541 45.84 23.11 -19.47
CA ILE A 541 46.75 24.14 -20.02
C ILE A 541 47.11 23.82 -21.48
N ASN A 542 46.92 24.80 -22.37
CA ASN A 542 47.12 24.66 -23.81
C ASN A 542 48.51 25.16 -24.27
N PHE A 543 49.04 26.20 -23.61
CA PHE A 543 50.34 26.77 -23.91
C PHE A 543 51.15 27.20 -22.67
N ALA A 544 52.45 27.39 -22.84
CA ALA A 544 53.34 27.99 -21.86
C ALA A 544 54.27 29.02 -22.53
N ILE A 545 54.40 30.22 -21.94
CA ILE A 545 55.41 31.21 -22.34
C ILE A 545 56.55 31.17 -21.33
N ILE A 546 57.74 30.78 -21.78
CA ILE A 546 58.81 30.34 -20.89
C ILE A 546 59.94 31.37 -20.90
N ARG A 547 60.42 31.82 -19.73
CA ARG A 547 61.55 32.74 -19.69
C ARG A 547 62.78 32.06 -20.32
N VAL A 548 63.34 32.64 -21.38
CA VAL A 548 64.55 32.14 -22.04
C VAL A 548 65.81 32.78 -21.45
N GLY A 549 65.70 34.03 -21.00
CA GLY A 549 66.77 34.76 -20.35
C GLY A 549 66.32 36.11 -19.83
N TYR A 550 67.27 36.85 -19.28
CA TYR A 550 67.09 38.21 -18.79
C TYR A 550 68.41 38.99 -18.90
N ARG A 551 68.32 40.32 -18.83
CA ARG A 551 69.48 41.17 -18.56
C ARG A 551 69.48 41.61 -17.09
N GLY A 552 70.63 41.52 -16.43
CA GLY A 552 70.82 41.83 -15.02
C GLY A 552 70.54 43.30 -14.69
N SER A 553 69.76 43.53 -13.64
CA SER A 553 69.28 44.86 -13.20
C SER A 553 70.39 45.84 -12.86
N GLN A 554 71.47 45.37 -12.23
CA GLN A 554 72.61 46.20 -11.81
C GLN A 554 73.80 46.04 -12.74
N THR A 555 74.18 44.79 -13.01
CA THR A 555 75.38 44.46 -13.81
C THR A 555 75.20 44.67 -15.31
N GLY A 556 73.97 44.66 -15.82
CA GLY A 556 73.70 44.67 -17.26
C GLY A 556 74.11 43.38 -17.99
N ALA A 557 74.49 42.32 -17.26
CA ALA A 557 74.93 41.04 -17.82
C ALA A 557 73.78 40.27 -18.47
N LEU A 558 74.07 39.51 -19.53
CA LEU A 558 73.09 38.62 -20.18
C LEU A 558 73.09 37.24 -19.51
N VAL A 559 71.92 36.78 -19.07
CA VAL A 559 71.78 35.56 -18.26
C VAL A 559 70.70 34.64 -18.85
N GLU A 560 71.01 33.34 -19.00
CA GLU A 560 70.03 32.32 -19.35
C GLU A 560 69.21 31.95 -18.11
N ASP A 561 67.88 31.81 -18.25
CA ASP A 561 67.06 31.29 -17.16
C ASP A 561 67.43 29.83 -16.86
N SER A 562 67.78 29.53 -15.60
CA SER A 562 68.31 28.23 -15.19
C SER A 562 67.32 27.06 -15.38
N CYS A 563 66.03 27.34 -15.55
CA CYS A 563 65.00 26.36 -15.85
C CYS A 563 64.56 26.36 -17.33
N PHE A 564 64.98 27.31 -18.16
CA PHE A 564 64.56 27.43 -19.58
C PHE A 564 64.55 26.10 -20.32
N LYS A 565 65.72 25.44 -20.44
CA LYS A 565 65.88 24.18 -21.20
C LYS A 565 64.98 23.07 -20.66
N LYS A 566 64.83 22.96 -19.33
CA LYS A 566 63.97 21.97 -18.68
C LYS A 566 62.49 22.24 -18.97
N ASN A 567 62.07 23.49 -18.85
CA ASN A 567 60.68 23.90 -19.01
C ASN A 567 60.22 23.74 -20.47
N ILE A 568 61.01 24.20 -21.45
CA ILE A 568 60.63 24.10 -22.87
C ILE A 568 60.59 22.65 -23.35
N GLN A 569 61.51 21.80 -22.90
CA GLN A 569 61.50 20.36 -23.19
C GLN A 569 60.31 19.66 -22.53
N GLY A 570 60.05 19.92 -21.25
CA GLY A 570 58.96 19.31 -20.49
C GLY A 570 57.57 19.67 -21.03
N ALA A 571 57.35 20.95 -21.34
CA ALA A 571 56.10 21.42 -21.95
C ALA A 571 55.87 20.78 -23.34
N THR A 572 56.89 20.84 -24.21
CA THR A 572 56.81 20.28 -25.58
C THR A 572 56.55 18.77 -25.56
N ALA A 573 57.22 18.02 -24.67
CA ALA A 573 57.04 16.57 -24.52
C ALA A 573 55.63 16.16 -24.06
N ASN A 574 54.91 17.05 -23.36
CA ASN A 574 53.52 16.85 -22.94
C ASN A 574 52.49 17.48 -23.92
N GLY A 575 52.93 17.90 -25.11
CA GLY A 575 52.04 18.49 -26.12
C GLY A 575 51.44 19.82 -25.69
N ILE A 576 52.16 20.60 -24.88
CA ILE A 576 51.83 22.00 -24.56
C ILE A 576 52.53 22.88 -25.59
N ASN A 577 51.81 23.83 -26.17
CA ASN A 577 52.37 24.77 -27.14
C ASN A 577 53.33 25.73 -26.43
N VAL A 578 54.52 25.97 -27.00
CA VAL A 578 55.53 26.83 -26.36
C VAL A 578 55.74 28.16 -27.10
N GLY A 579 55.91 29.21 -26.32
CA GLY A 579 56.57 30.46 -26.69
C GLY A 579 57.60 30.81 -25.62
N VAL A 580 58.27 31.96 -25.75
CA VAL A 580 59.26 32.40 -24.75
C VAL A 580 59.19 33.90 -24.49
N TYR A 581 59.72 34.33 -23.35
CA TYR A 581 59.92 35.74 -23.05
C TYR A 581 61.34 36.04 -22.56
N PHE A 582 61.81 37.26 -22.82
CA PHE A 582 63.08 37.78 -22.33
C PHE A 582 62.84 39.08 -21.56
N PHE A 583 63.20 39.10 -20.27
CA PHE A 583 63.08 40.28 -19.40
C PHE A 583 64.20 41.28 -19.74
N THR A 584 63.83 42.45 -20.27
CA THR A 584 64.82 43.45 -20.70
C THR A 584 65.30 44.34 -19.55
N GLN A 585 66.59 44.66 -19.57
CA GLN A 585 67.17 45.81 -18.87
C GLN A 585 68.06 46.61 -19.83
N ALA A 586 67.77 46.56 -21.13
CA ALA A 586 68.46 47.31 -22.16
C ALA A 586 68.22 48.81 -21.97
N THR A 587 69.32 49.57 -21.91
CA THR A 587 69.32 51.04 -21.87
C THR A 587 69.62 51.66 -23.24
N THR A 588 69.92 50.83 -24.24
CA THR A 588 70.19 51.21 -25.63
C THR A 588 69.64 50.17 -26.61
N GLU A 589 69.37 50.58 -27.85
CA GLU A 589 68.96 49.65 -28.93
C GLU A 589 70.00 48.53 -29.15
N ALA A 590 71.29 48.81 -28.99
CA ALA A 590 72.36 47.82 -29.13
C ALA A 590 72.20 46.69 -28.09
N GLU A 591 71.93 47.04 -26.83
CA GLU A 591 71.70 46.04 -25.77
C GLU A 591 70.44 45.21 -26.05
N ALA A 592 69.38 45.81 -26.60
CA ALA A 592 68.17 45.08 -27.00
C ALA A 592 68.41 44.13 -28.20
N VAL A 593 69.33 44.47 -29.11
CA VAL A 593 69.78 43.58 -30.19
C VAL A 593 70.56 42.38 -29.63
N GLU A 594 71.41 42.57 -28.62
CA GLU A 594 72.12 41.46 -27.96
C GLU A 594 71.15 40.51 -27.23
N GLU A 595 70.17 41.05 -26.50
CA GLU A 595 69.12 40.28 -25.81
C GLU A 595 68.31 39.43 -26.80
N ALA A 596 67.86 40.03 -27.91
CA ALA A 596 67.16 39.33 -28.98
C ALA A 596 68.04 38.26 -29.65
N SER A 597 69.34 38.54 -29.84
CA SER A 597 70.30 37.59 -30.42
C SER A 597 70.52 36.39 -29.50
N MET A 598 70.57 36.60 -28.18
CA MET A 598 70.63 35.52 -27.18
C MET A 598 69.35 34.67 -27.20
N ALA A 599 68.17 35.31 -27.22
CA ALA A 599 66.89 34.62 -27.30
C ALA A 599 66.77 33.75 -28.58
N LEU A 600 67.16 34.29 -29.75
CA LEU A 600 67.22 33.54 -31.01
C LEU A 600 68.19 32.35 -30.94
N THR A 601 69.38 32.55 -30.36
CA THR A 601 70.41 31.51 -30.22
C THR A 601 69.92 30.36 -29.35
N LEU A 602 69.33 30.66 -28.19
CA LEU A 602 68.79 29.67 -27.26
C LEU A 602 67.54 28.96 -27.80
N CYS A 603 66.72 29.65 -28.61
CA CYS A 603 65.52 29.07 -29.24
C CYS A 603 65.78 28.34 -30.57
N SER A 604 67.02 28.38 -31.09
CA SER A 604 67.37 27.88 -32.42
C SER A 604 66.92 26.43 -32.66
N GLY A 605 67.18 25.54 -31.69
CA GLY A 605 66.81 24.12 -31.73
C GLY A 605 65.35 23.79 -31.36
N TYR A 606 64.51 24.78 -31.08
CA TYR A 606 63.13 24.58 -30.65
C TYR A 606 62.11 25.16 -31.65
N ASN A 607 61.06 24.38 -31.93
CA ASN A 607 59.87 24.89 -32.63
C ASN A 607 59.02 25.68 -31.63
N LEU A 608 58.61 26.89 -31.98
CA LEU A 608 57.78 27.76 -31.13
C LEU A 608 56.43 28.00 -31.79
N SER A 609 55.36 27.56 -31.12
CA SER A 609 53.97 27.83 -31.55
C SER A 609 53.57 29.28 -31.27
N TYR A 610 54.14 29.89 -30.22
CA TYR A 610 53.91 31.26 -29.79
C TYR A 610 55.16 32.14 -30.00
N PRO A 611 55.03 33.48 -29.98
CA PRO A 611 56.15 34.41 -30.20
C PRO A 611 57.31 34.29 -29.21
N ILE A 612 58.42 34.95 -29.57
CA ILE A 612 59.43 35.43 -28.64
C ILE A 612 59.01 36.85 -28.21
N PHE A 613 58.65 37.01 -26.94
CA PHE A 613 58.26 38.28 -26.35
C PHE A 613 59.46 38.99 -25.72
N VAL A 614 59.55 40.32 -25.88
CA VAL A 614 60.28 41.16 -24.92
C VAL A 614 59.33 41.56 -23.80
N ASP A 615 59.74 41.28 -22.58
CA ASP A 615 59.09 41.67 -21.34
C ASP A 615 59.74 42.96 -20.85
N THR A 616 58.94 44.04 -20.77
CA THR A 616 59.40 45.37 -20.33
C THR A 616 58.56 45.88 -19.16
N GLU A 617 59.20 45.88 -17.99
CA GLU A 617 58.65 46.35 -16.70
C GLU A 617 59.76 47.00 -15.84
N ASN A 618 59.48 47.29 -14.56
CA ASN A 618 60.49 47.73 -13.61
C ASN A 618 61.32 46.54 -13.07
N GLY A 619 62.64 46.70 -13.07
CA GLY A 619 63.54 45.86 -12.27
C GLY A 619 63.50 46.23 -10.79
N SER A 620 64.03 45.36 -9.94
CA SER A 620 64.07 45.56 -8.49
C SER A 620 64.98 46.73 -8.08
N GLY A 621 64.51 47.56 -7.14
CA GLY A 621 65.29 48.67 -6.58
C GLY A 621 65.76 49.70 -7.62
N ALA A 622 67.05 50.03 -7.59
CA ALA A 622 67.67 51.01 -8.49
C ALA A 622 68.11 50.40 -9.84
N ALA A 623 67.25 49.54 -10.42
CA ALA A 623 67.55 48.84 -11.66
C ALA A 623 67.75 49.79 -12.85
N ARG A 624 68.75 49.50 -13.68
CA ARG A 624 69.28 50.40 -14.71
C ARG A 624 68.25 50.87 -15.75
N ALA A 625 67.20 50.08 -16.01
CA ALA A 625 66.17 50.44 -16.98
C ALA A 625 64.96 51.17 -16.37
N ASN A 626 64.87 51.32 -15.04
CA ASN A 626 63.69 51.94 -14.40
C ASN A 626 63.53 53.41 -14.78
N GLY A 627 64.64 54.16 -14.86
CA GLY A 627 64.66 55.59 -15.20
C GLY A 627 64.55 55.95 -16.69
N LEU A 628 64.41 54.98 -17.60
CA LEU A 628 64.34 55.26 -19.05
C LEU A 628 63.03 55.95 -19.44
N ASP A 629 63.15 56.99 -20.26
CA ASP A 629 62.02 57.71 -20.84
C ASP A 629 61.24 56.87 -21.86
N LYS A 630 60.02 57.33 -22.17
CA LYS A 630 59.09 56.63 -23.07
C LYS A 630 59.64 56.42 -24.48
N GLY A 631 60.42 57.37 -25.01
CA GLY A 631 61.03 57.30 -26.34
C GLY A 631 62.15 56.26 -26.37
N THR A 632 63.15 56.40 -25.49
CA THR A 632 64.30 55.47 -25.41
C THR A 632 63.85 54.04 -25.14
N ARG A 633 62.89 53.83 -24.22
CA ARG A 633 62.32 52.51 -23.94
C ARG A 633 61.61 51.92 -25.15
N THR A 634 60.81 52.72 -25.86
CA THR A 634 60.11 52.29 -27.09
C THR A 634 61.12 51.88 -28.17
N ALA A 635 62.21 52.63 -28.34
CA ALA A 635 63.27 52.28 -29.30
C ALA A 635 63.94 50.94 -28.96
N CYS A 636 64.31 50.70 -27.69
CA CYS A 636 64.88 49.42 -27.25
C CYS A 636 63.94 48.25 -27.52
N VAL A 637 62.66 48.36 -27.14
CA VAL A 637 61.62 47.33 -27.37
C VAL A 637 61.42 47.07 -28.87
N ALA A 638 61.42 48.13 -29.69
CA ALA A 638 61.30 48.02 -31.14
C ALA A 638 62.52 47.33 -31.77
N ALA A 639 63.74 47.64 -31.29
CA ALA A 639 64.99 47.03 -31.75
C ALA A 639 65.05 45.53 -31.41
N PHE A 640 64.60 45.11 -30.22
CA PHE A 640 64.45 43.69 -29.88
C PHE A 640 63.49 43.01 -30.87
N CYS A 641 62.26 43.51 -31.00
CA CYS A 641 61.23 42.88 -31.83
C CYS A 641 61.64 42.80 -33.31
N LYS A 642 62.29 43.85 -33.84
CA LYS A 642 62.84 43.89 -35.19
C LYS A 642 63.96 42.86 -35.39
N THR A 643 64.79 42.65 -34.38
CA THR A 643 65.87 41.62 -34.42
C THR A 643 65.30 40.21 -34.42
N ILE A 644 64.30 39.93 -33.57
CA ILE A 644 63.56 38.65 -33.59
C ILE A 644 62.90 38.39 -34.95
N ALA A 645 62.24 39.40 -35.52
CA ALA A 645 61.57 39.30 -36.82
C ALA A 645 62.56 39.06 -37.97
N ASN A 646 63.68 39.78 -38.00
CA ASN A 646 64.76 39.56 -38.96
C ASN A 646 65.44 38.18 -38.78
N GLY A 647 65.43 37.64 -37.55
CA GLY A 647 65.83 36.26 -37.25
C GLY A 647 64.81 35.19 -37.66
N GLY A 648 63.75 35.54 -38.39
CA GLY A 648 62.75 34.62 -38.91
C GLY A 648 61.77 34.06 -37.87
N ARG A 649 61.70 34.66 -36.67
CA ARG A 649 60.77 34.26 -35.60
C ARG A 649 59.68 35.32 -35.41
N LYS A 650 58.51 34.90 -34.90
CA LYS A 650 57.45 35.85 -34.51
C LYS A 650 57.88 36.61 -33.26
N ALA A 651 57.81 37.93 -33.32
CA ALA A 651 58.08 38.82 -32.19
C ALA A 651 56.79 39.27 -31.49
N GLY A 652 56.90 39.54 -30.20
CA GLY A 652 55.87 40.21 -29.42
C GLY A 652 56.42 41.11 -28.33
N VAL A 653 55.55 41.90 -27.73
CA VAL A 653 55.83 42.70 -26.53
C VAL A 653 54.91 42.21 -25.41
N TYR A 654 55.45 42.09 -24.21
CA TYR A 654 54.71 42.01 -22.95
C TYR A 654 54.91 43.31 -22.17
N ALA A 655 53.81 43.87 -21.67
CA ALA A 655 53.80 44.94 -20.69
C ALA A 655 52.45 45.00 -19.96
N SER A 656 52.38 45.72 -18.84
CA SER A 656 51.11 46.04 -18.19
C SER A 656 50.25 47.02 -19.00
N LYS A 657 48.95 47.03 -18.74
CA LYS A 657 48.01 48.02 -19.27
C LYS A 657 48.50 49.46 -19.00
N SER A 658 48.93 49.77 -17.77
CA SER A 658 49.53 51.07 -17.45
C SER A 658 50.76 51.36 -18.30
N TRP A 659 51.63 50.39 -18.54
CA TRP A 659 52.84 50.59 -19.35
C TRP A 659 52.52 50.88 -20.82
N TYR A 660 51.59 50.15 -21.44
CA TYR A 660 51.14 50.40 -22.81
C TYR A 660 50.51 51.79 -23.01
N ASN A 661 49.94 52.39 -21.96
CA ASN A 661 49.43 53.76 -21.99
C ASN A 661 50.56 54.78 -21.73
N ASN A 662 51.35 54.55 -20.69
CA ASN A 662 52.15 55.57 -20.02
C ASN A 662 53.66 55.46 -20.30
N LYS A 663 54.22 54.25 -20.42
CA LYS A 663 55.68 53.99 -20.38
C LYS A 663 56.28 53.59 -21.74
N ILE A 664 55.48 53.09 -22.69
CA ILE A 664 55.89 52.77 -24.07
C ILE A 664 54.85 53.26 -25.10
N ASP A 665 55.25 53.54 -26.34
CA ASP A 665 54.31 53.84 -27.43
C ASP A 665 53.84 52.55 -28.11
N ALA A 666 52.61 52.13 -27.80
CA ALA A 666 52.00 50.92 -28.35
C ALA A 666 51.88 50.93 -29.90
N SER A 667 51.84 52.10 -30.54
CA SER A 667 51.66 52.20 -32.00
C SER A 667 52.86 51.63 -32.78
N ALA A 668 54.07 51.76 -32.22
CA ALA A 668 55.32 51.22 -32.75
C ALA A 668 55.32 49.68 -32.86
N PHE A 669 54.41 49.00 -32.15
CA PHE A 669 54.36 47.53 -32.05
C PHE A 669 53.14 46.92 -32.78
N SER A 670 52.41 47.71 -33.57
CA SER A 670 51.21 47.30 -34.31
C SER A 670 51.37 46.01 -35.15
N ASN A 671 52.56 45.80 -35.73
CA ASN A 671 52.92 44.61 -36.53
C ASN A 671 53.34 43.38 -35.70
N TYR A 672 53.51 43.52 -34.39
CA TYR A 672 53.93 42.44 -33.48
C TYR A 672 52.74 41.88 -32.67
N PHE A 673 52.97 40.79 -31.95
CA PHE A 673 52.02 40.25 -30.98
C PHE A 673 52.02 41.08 -29.71
N ILE A 674 50.85 41.40 -29.18
CA ILE A 674 50.70 42.20 -27.96
C ILE A 674 50.16 41.32 -26.83
N TRP A 675 50.90 41.23 -25.74
CA TRP A 675 50.56 40.49 -24.53
C TRP A 675 50.42 41.49 -23.38
N VAL A 676 49.22 41.61 -22.82
CA VAL A 676 48.89 42.63 -21.81
C VAL A 676 48.75 41.98 -20.44
N ALA A 677 49.44 42.50 -19.43
CA ALA A 677 49.11 42.21 -18.03
C ALA A 677 48.02 43.17 -17.53
N GLN A 678 46.93 42.62 -17.02
CA GLN A 678 45.91 43.35 -16.26
C GLN A 678 45.19 42.35 -15.33
N TYR A 679 45.45 42.39 -14.03
CA TYR A 679 44.87 41.45 -13.07
C TYR A 679 43.42 41.85 -12.71
N ASN A 680 42.44 41.41 -13.50
CA ASN A 680 41.03 41.75 -13.35
C ASN A 680 40.15 40.61 -13.91
N THR A 681 38.84 40.67 -13.72
CA THR A 681 37.87 39.75 -14.34
C THR A 681 37.71 39.95 -15.85
N THR A 682 38.06 41.13 -16.38
CA THR A 682 38.07 41.41 -17.83
C THR A 682 39.23 42.31 -18.25
N CYS A 683 39.85 42.03 -19.40
CA CYS A 683 40.79 42.98 -20.01
C CYS A 683 40.03 44.18 -20.58
N ASN A 684 40.32 45.38 -20.07
CA ASN A 684 39.67 46.62 -20.51
C ASN A 684 40.60 47.60 -21.23
N TYR A 685 41.84 47.17 -21.53
CA TYR A 685 42.77 47.83 -22.45
C TYR A 685 42.10 48.10 -23.82
N LYS A 686 42.42 49.25 -24.43
CA LYS A 686 41.73 49.75 -25.64
C LYS A 686 42.52 49.53 -26.94
N GLY A 687 43.79 49.15 -26.85
CA GLY A 687 44.58 48.76 -28.02
C GLY A 687 44.33 47.31 -28.45
N LYS A 688 44.88 46.94 -29.60
CA LYS A 688 44.99 45.54 -30.05
C LYS A 688 45.76 44.73 -29.01
N TYR A 689 45.21 43.60 -28.56
CA TYR A 689 45.94 42.57 -27.84
C TYR A 689 45.69 41.19 -28.45
N ASN A 690 46.62 40.26 -28.22
CA ASN A 690 46.59 38.87 -28.68
C ASN A 690 46.65 37.88 -27.52
N MET A 691 47.17 38.30 -26.37
CA MET A 691 47.21 37.53 -25.13
C MET A 691 46.97 38.46 -23.95
N TRP A 692 46.35 37.93 -22.90
CA TRP A 692 46.04 38.65 -21.68
C TRP A 692 46.45 37.79 -20.47
N GLN A 693 47.36 38.32 -19.65
CA GLN A 693 47.69 37.78 -18.34
C GLN A 693 46.72 38.37 -17.31
N TYR A 694 45.88 37.51 -16.72
CA TYR A 694 44.72 37.93 -15.92
C TYR A 694 44.90 37.74 -14.42
N SER A 695 45.94 37.02 -13.99
CA SER A 695 46.34 36.89 -12.58
C SER A 695 47.77 36.35 -12.47
N SER A 696 48.52 36.82 -11.47
CA SER A 696 49.79 36.24 -11.03
C SER A 696 49.64 35.26 -9.85
N LYS A 697 48.39 34.99 -9.42
CA LYS A 697 48.04 34.09 -8.31
C LYS A 697 47.23 32.88 -8.76
N GLY A 698 47.44 32.43 -10.00
CA GLY A 698 46.90 31.16 -10.48
C GLY A 698 47.48 29.98 -9.71
N SER A 699 46.68 28.92 -9.54
CA SER A 699 47.08 27.66 -8.92
C SER A 699 46.83 26.54 -9.91
N VAL A 700 47.90 25.88 -10.37
CA VAL A 700 47.85 24.86 -11.43
C VAL A 700 48.48 23.56 -10.92
N PRO A 701 47.75 22.43 -10.94
CA PRO A 701 48.28 21.12 -10.60
C PRO A 701 49.60 20.81 -11.33
N GLY A 702 50.61 20.40 -10.57
CA GLY A 702 51.98 20.17 -11.06
C GLY A 702 52.94 21.34 -10.87
N ILE A 703 52.46 22.52 -10.43
CA ILE A 703 53.29 23.66 -10.01
C ILE A 703 53.14 23.87 -8.50
N LYS A 704 54.19 24.37 -7.83
CA LYS A 704 54.18 24.67 -6.39
C LYS A 704 54.08 26.16 -6.15
N GLY A 705 53.08 26.57 -5.37
CA GLY A 705 52.77 27.99 -5.16
C GLY A 705 52.07 28.59 -6.38
N ASN A 706 52.22 29.89 -6.55
CA ASN A 706 51.52 30.65 -7.57
C ASN A 706 52.16 30.50 -8.96
N VAL A 707 51.34 30.63 -10.00
CA VAL A 707 51.77 30.77 -11.39
C VAL A 707 50.90 31.79 -12.12
N ASP A 708 51.55 32.52 -13.02
CA ASP A 708 50.95 33.53 -13.88
C ASP A 708 50.10 32.86 -14.97
N VAL A 709 48.85 33.32 -15.12
CA VAL A 709 47.82 32.65 -15.94
C VAL A 709 47.24 33.57 -17.01
N ASN A 710 47.02 32.97 -18.19
CA ASN A 710 46.87 33.68 -19.46
C ASN A 710 45.74 33.14 -20.33
N ILE A 711 45.12 34.04 -21.11
CA ILE A 711 44.23 33.68 -22.23
C ILE A 711 44.83 34.24 -23.53
N ALA A 712 44.90 33.43 -24.58
CA ALA A 712 45.35 33.84 -25.92
C ALA A 712 44.25 33.67 -26.97
N TYR A 713 44.17 34.63 -27.90
CA TYR A 713 43.08 34.80 -28.87
C TYR A 713 43.57 34.67 -30.32
#